data_AF-A0AAU2TQX8-F1
#
_entry.id   AF-A0AAU2TQX8-F1
#
_cell.length_a   1.000
_cell.length_b   1.000
_cell.length_c   1.000
_cell.angle_alpha   90.00
_cell.angle_beta   90.00
_cell.angle_gamma   90.00
#
_symmetry.space_group_name_H-M   'P 1'
#
loop_
_entity.id
_entity.type
_entity.pdbx_description
1 polymer ?
#
loop_
_entity_poly.entity_id
_entity_poly.type
_entity_poly.pdbx_seq_one_letter_code
_entity_poly.pdbx_strand_id
1 'polypeptide(L)'
;MDGVNSGVRAQPDLGDHGGVVPGRLFTWVDVDEHLAFLAAVGRWPDWLLEADAWWDQLVLTITPETTEDNVRGWLDRALGRGSVRGDEAELVLALDRPSGLGTEGIPVTLHRAEGRVEKRRVPRLTERRTTAELAMSLDRPLTDGFPGDIQLIAFHSFKGGVGRTVHAVALADHLARLGQRVLLIDADLEAPGITWMHQAQGGTCDIAYEDVLALLHGTTGGDLSSVVDIVRGYLAGQYVVGGTGQGKLAILPATRRSRLGPPRIEPVDLLTPDRSNYFLTESLAEVAAAADFDVVIVDLRAGASELSAPVLLDPRVQRVFVTTLSSQSLDGTVRMIRQLGAKAPALLGRDPAPAAVVTQYRMDVHDADAEAAREVLAQALDEVLGVTEGDEHELEFSLDSQAVTVALVSPFRDELIALPRSWDDVVDVVRRCGLGDRVAELAPQPLPEAVGNEADVPTSVEERRGALRERAASLVFAERTGLDGALGFLSTEPLQRLIGDHRSSLPVTVVVGAKGAGKTFTFARMCAAGSWSDFARRARMQVLDDALVVPVLDPANLDQQPTGDGRTGPQDLRDRAAGGRGATRSQILKVLNDALRSGDDSTDSYVWLNVWLRCMAIAGGSEVAPDASFDAERELLALGAQRKLLFVFDGLEDFLQELEGEAKRVALRTLLVEVPDWLRSLRGRPLGVVVFVRRDLATWAIRQNLGQFLDRYEAYALRWDAQEALRLALWVSVTARAVAKPDRELMELSYEDIAQALRPVWGAKLGSDSSHEAWSERWVPAALADFNDQVQARDVVRFLRQAAGLSAGDEQTDRLLVPIAMRDALAMCSSEKVKEIGQENKQLGELLRGLERYAPEVLIPFSAEDVGLDAPGIAALVEAGALARDSDGRYRLPEIYRHALGFRTQGRARVVRR
;
A
#
# COMPACT_ATOMS: atom_id res chain seq x y z
N MET A 1 -63.73 -4.30 -4.51
CA MET A 1 -63.79 -3.47 -5.73
C MET A 1 -62.73 -2.42 -5.50
N ASP A 2 -61.50 -2.51 -6.01
CA ASP A 2 -60.92 -3.18 -7.19
C ASP A 2 -59.52 -3.72 -6.75
N GLY A 3 -59.01 -4.89 -7.16
CA GLY A 3 -58.72 -5.30 -8.52
C GLY A 3 -57.23 -5.11 -8.85
N VAL A 4 -56.29 -5.63 -8.02
CA VAL A 4 -54.85 -5.64 -8.33
C VAL A 4 -54.51 -6.98 -8.97
N ASN A 5 -54.41 -6.95 -10.28
CA ASN A 5 -54.12 -8.08 -11.16
C ASN A 5 -52.60 -8.27 -11.20
N SER A 6 -52.05 -9.23 -10.47
CA SER A 6 -50.65 -9.65 -10.60
C SER A 6 -50.50 -10.45 -11.90
N GLY A 7 -49.84 -9.84 -12.88
CA GLY A 7 -49.57 -10.44 -14.18
C GLY A 7 -48.67 -11.67 -14.05
N VAL A 8 -49.28 -12.84 -13.96
CA VAL A 8 -48.64 -14.11 -14.31
C VAL A 8 -48.28 -14.02 -15.79
N ARG A 9 -46.98 -13.84 -16.12
CA ARG A 9 -46.49 -13.99 -17.49
C ARG A 9 -46.97 -15.35 -18.01
N ALA A 10 -47.73 -15.33 -19.10
CA ALA A 10 -48.17 -16.53 -19.78
C ALA A 10 -46.96 -17.40 -20.09
N GLN A 11 -47.00 -18.65 -19.60
CA GLN A 11 -46.03 -19.69 -19.92
C GLN A 11 -45.93 -19.82 -21.44
N PRO A 12 -44.71 -19.87 -22.03
CA PRO A 12 -44.58 -20.40 -23.37
C PRO A 12 -45.01 -21.87 -23.31
N ASP A 13 -46.00 -22.22 -24.14
CA ASP A 13 -46.46 -23.58 -24.38
C ASP A 13 -45.29 -24.39 -24.99
N LEU A 14 -44.43 -24.89 -24.12
CA LEU A 14 -43.33 -25.79 -24.44
C LEU A 14 -43.90 -27.22 -24.37
N GLY A 15 -44.15 -27.77 -25.56
CA GLY A 15 -44.71 -29.10 -25.73
C GLY A 15 -43.98 -30.22 -24.98
N ASP A 16 -44.76 -31.26 -24.72
CA ASP A 16 -44.43 -32.58 -24.17
C ASP A 16 -43.05 -33.14 -24.60
N HIS A 17 -42.00 -32.79 -23.84
CA HIS A 17 -40.68 -33.40 -23.91
C HIS A 17 -40.25 -33.84 -22.50
N GLY A 18 -39.91 -35.12 -22.37
CA GLY A 18 -39.83 -35.87 -21.11
C GLY A 18 -39.07 -35.21 -19.96
N GLY A 19 -39.56 -35.43 -18.74
CA GLY A 19 -38.96 -34.95 -17.51
C GLY A 19 -37.47 -35.31 -17.41
N VAL A 20 -36.65 -34.34 -17.00
CA VAL A 20 -35.22 -34.56 -16.71
C VAL A 20 -35.15 -35.40 -15.44
N VAL A 21 -35.06 -36.71 -15.61
CA VAL A 21 -34.79 -37.65 -14.53
C VAL A 21 -33.31 -37.54 -14.16
N PRO A 22 -32.94 -37.51 -12.86
CA PRO A 22 -31.55 -37.42 -12.46
C PRO A 22 -30.76 -38.65 -12.94
N GLY A 23 -29.44 -38.56 -12.86
CA GLY A 23 -28.56 -39.70 -13.06
C GLY A 23 -28.69 -40.71 -11.92
N ARG A 24 -27.57 -41.22 -11.41
CA ARG A 24 -27.60 -42.11 -10.25
C ARG A 24 -27.81 -41.32 -8.95
N LEU A 25 -28.73 -41.77 -8.11
CA LEU A 25 -28.99 -41.22 -6.77
C LEU A 25 -28.22 -42.05 -5.74
N PHE A 26 -26.98 -41.66 -5.43
CA PHE A 26 -26.16 -42.44 -4.49
C PHE A 26 -26.44 -42.08 -3.03
N THR A 27 -26.79 -40.83 -2.78
CA THR A 27 -26.88 -40.22 -1.45
C THR A 27 -28.00 -39.20 -1.39
N TRP A 28 -28.31 -38.75 -0.17
CA TRP A 28 -29.22 -37.63 0.06
C TRP A 28 -28.80 -36.33 -0.64
N VAL A 29 -27.50 -36.12 -0.89
CA VAL A 29 -26.99 -34.91 -1.59
C VAL A 29 -27.48 -34.89 -3.04
N ASP A 30 -27.45 -36.04 -3.72
CA ASP A 30 -27.95 -36.15 -5.10
C ASP A 30 -29.46 -35.85 -5.18
N VAL A 31 -30.19 -36.26 -4.14
CA VAL A 31 -31.64 -35.99 -3.99
C VAL A 31 -31.87 -34.49 -3.73
N ASP A 32 -31.13 -33.91 -2.79
CA ASP A 32 -31.22 -32.48 -2.45
C ASP A 32 -30.94 -31.59 -3.65
N GLU A 33 -29.82 -31.83 -4.35
CA GLU A 33 -29.41 -31.06 -5.54
C GLU A 33 -30.47 -31.13 -6.65
N HIS A 34 -31.04 -32.32 -6.89
CA HIS A 34 -32.07 -32.47 -7.93
C HIS A 34 -33.39 -31.82 -7.54
N LEU A 35 -33.80 -31.91 -6.26
CA LEU A 35 -34.97 -31.18 -5.77
C LEU A 35 -34.76 -29.66 -5.88
N ALA A 36 -33.59 -29.16 -5.50
CA ALA A 36 -33.22 -27.76 -5.65
C ALA A 36 -33.23 -27.32 -7.11
N PHE A 37 -32.75 -28.15 -8.04
CA PHE A 37 -32.85 -27.92 -9.47
C PHE A 37 -34.30 -27.82 -9.93
N LEU A 38 -35.16 -28.79 -9.56
CA LEU A 38 -36.58 -28.80 -9.92
C LEU A 38 -37.30 -27.55 -9.40
N ALA A 39 -36.99 -27.16 -8.17
CA ALA A 39 -37.51 -25.92 -7.58
C ALA A 39 -37.06 -24.69 -8.39
N ALA A 40 -35.76 -24.56 -8.69
CA ALA A 40 -35.21 -23.42 -9.43
C ALA A 40 -35.76 -23.27 -10.86
N VAL A 41 -36.10 -24.38 -11.53
CA VAL A 41 -36.71 -24.35 -12.87
C VAL A 41 -38.25 -24.29 -12.85
N GLY A 42 -38.87 -24.04 -11.68
CA GLY A 42 -40.32 -23.92 -11.53
C GLY A 42 -41.09 -25.23 -11.69
N ARG A 43 -40.42 -26.38 -11.61
CA ARG A 43 -41.04 -27.72 -11.64
C ARG A 43 -41.34 -28.22 -10.22
N TRP A 44 -41.98 -27.35 -9.44
CA TRP A 44 -42.33 -27.60 -8.04
C TRP A 44 -43.85 -27.67 -7.88
N PRO A 45 -44.41 -28.72 -7.26
CA PRO A 45 -45.85 -28.82 -7.11
C PRO A 45 -46.37 -27.92 -5.98
N ASP A 46 -47.51 -27.27 -6.19
CA ASP A 46 -48.11 -26.33 -5.22
C ASP A 46 -48.41 -26.95 -3.85
N TRP A 47 -48.63 -28.27 -3.80
CA TRP A 47 -48.90 -28.99 -2.56
C TRP A 47 -47.64 -29.28 -1.73
N LEU A 48 -46.44 -29.18 -2.32
CA LEU A 48 -45.17 -29.40 -1.63
C LEU A 48 -44.64 -28.07 -1.11
N LEU A 49 -44.78 -27.84 0.19
CA LEU A 49 -44.41 -26.58 0.83
C LEU A 49 -42.90 -26.45 1.03
N GLU A 50 -42.22 -27.55 1.37
CA GLU A 50 -40.78 -27.59 1.65
C GLU A 50 -40.25 -29.03 1.50
N ALA A 51 -38.99 -29.18 1.06
CA ALA A 51 -38.27 -30.46 1.09
C ALA A 51 -36.87 -30.29 1.69
N ASP A 52 -36.52 -31.18 2.62
CA ASP A 52 -35.22 -31.26 3.27
C ASP A 52 -34.66 -32.68 3.17
N ALA A 53 -33.57 -32.86 2.42
CA ALA A 53 -32.86 -34.12 2.38
C ALA A 53 -31.75 -34.16 3.44
N TRP A 54 -31.74 -35.22 4.24
CA TRP A 54 -30.74 -35.51 5.26
C TRP A 54 -30.12 -36.87 5.00
N TRP A 55 -28.98 -37.14 5.64
CA TRP A 55 -28.24 -38.39 5.47
C TRP A 55 -29.05 -39.65 5.82
N ASP A 56 -30.06 -39.51 6.67
CA ASP A 56 -30.91 -40.59 7.18
C ASP A 56 -32.37 -40.52 6.72
N GLN A 57 -32.84 -39.44 6.09
CA GLN A 57 -34.23 -39.29 5.65
C GLN A 57 -34.43 -38.15 4.65
N LEU A 58 -35.49 -38.23 3.85
CA LEU A 58 -36.06 -37.12 3.09
C LEU A 58 -37.31 -36.62 3.80
N VAL A 59 -37.33 -35.37 4.23
CA VAL A 59 -38.46 -34.76 4.92
C VAL A 59 -39.22 -33.87 3.94
N LEU A 60 -40.51 -34.15 3.73
CA LEU A 60 -41.40 -33.37 2.87
C LEU A 60 -42.49 -32.71 3.71
N THR A 61 -42.59 -31.39 3.65
CA THR A 61 -43.71 -30.64 4.23
C THR A 61 -44.77 -30.46 3.14
N ILE A 62 -45.97 -31.00 3.36
CA ILE A 62 -47.06 -31.05 2.38
C ILE A 62 -48.35 -30.43 2.94
N THR A 63 -49.25 -30.00 2.05
CA THR A 63 -50.58 -29.54 2.47
C THR A 63 -51.43 -30.70 3.02
N PRO A 64 -52.42 -30.44 3.91
CA PRO A 64 -53.14 -31.50 4.62
C PRO A 64 -53.94 -32.44 3.71
N GLU A 65 -54.37 -31.96 2.55
CA GLU A 65 -55.17 -32.71 1.56
C GLU A 65 -54.32 -33.66 0.69
N THR A 66 -52.99 -33.56 0.79
CA THR A 66 -52.09 -34.38 -0.01
C THR A 66 -52.06 -35.82 0.50
N THR A 67 -52.26 -36.77 -0.41
CA THR A 67 -52.19 -38.21 -0.14
C THR A 67 -50.78 -38.74 -0.39
N GLU A 68 -50.43 -39.87 0.23
CA GLU A 68 -49.15 -40.55 0.01
C GLU A 68 -48.99 -41.01 -1.46
N ASP A 69 -50.08 -41.39 -2.12
CA ASP A 69 -50.10 -41.71 -3.55
C ASP A 69 -49.69 -40.51 -4.42
N ASN A 70 -50.14 -39.30 -4.07
CA ASN A 70 -49.73 -38.09 -4.77
C ASN A 70 -48.22 -37.86 -4.63
N VAL A 71 -47.68 -38.03 -3.41
CA VAL A 71 -46.26 -37.88 -3.12
C VAL A 71 -45.43 -38.93 -3.86
N ARG A 72 -45.79 -40.22 -3.74
CA ARG A 72 -45.12 -41.32 -4.44
C ARG A 72 -45.11 -41.10 -5.95
N GLY A 73 -46.27 -40.78 -6.52
CA GLY A 73 -46.41 -40.56 -7.95
C GLY A 73 -45.57 -39.38 -8.45
N TRP A 74 -45.42 -38.32 -7.66
CA TRP A 74 -44.55 -37.20 -8.01
C TRP A 74 -43.06 -37.54 -7.87
N LEU A 75 -42.64 -38.15 -6.77
CA LEU A 75 -41.25 -38.57 -6.56
C LEU A 75 -40.80 -39.54 -7.68
N ASP A 76 -41.65 -40.48 -8.10
CA ASP A 76 -41.35 -41.38 -9.22
C ASP A 76 -41.26 -40.66 -10.58
N ARG A 77 -41.95 -39.52 -10.76
CA ARG A 77 -41.80 -38.69 -11.96
C ARG A 77 -40.57 -37.81 -11.90
N ALA A 78 -40.29 -37.24 -10.73
CA ALA A 78 -39.21 -36.30 -10.47
C ALA A 78 -37.84 -36.98 -10.44
N LEU A 79 -37.75 -38.16 -9.82
CA LEU A 79 -36.52 -38.89 -9.53
C LEU A 79 -36.37 -40.19 -10.34
N GLY A 80 -37.36 -40.53 -11.17
CA GLY A 80 -37.36 -41.76 -11.98
C GLY A 80 -38.35 -42.81 -11.47
N ARG A 81 -38.96 -43.56 -12.40
CA ARG A 81 -40.03 -44.51 -12.06
C ARG A 81 -39.50 -45.64 -11.19
N GLY A 82 -40.17 -45.95 -10.08
CA GLY A 82 -39.75 -46.97 -9.13
C GLY A 82 -38.65 -46.51 -8.15
N SER A 83 -38.38 -45.21 -8.08
CA SER A 83 -37.47 -44.62 -7.09
C SER A 83 -38.04 -44.71 -5.68
N VAL A 84 -39.38 -44.75 -5.51
CA VAL A 84 -40.01 -44.92 -4.20
C VAL A 84 -40.51 -46.36 -3.98
N ARG A 85 -40.16 -46.94 -2.83
CA ARG A 85 -40.51 -48.31 -2.40
C ARG A 85 -41.22 -48.30 -1.04
N GLY A 86 -41.78 -49.44 -0.64
CA GLY A 86 -42.54 -49.63 0.61
C GLY A 86 -44.04 -49.37 0.45
N ASP A 87 -44.83 -49.76 1.45
CA ASP A 87 -46.29 -49.55 1.53
C ASP A 87 -46.61 -48.11 1.97
N GLU A 88 -47.90 -47.74 2.04
CA GLU A 88 -48.38 -46.40 2.46
C GLU A 88 -47.70 -45.88 3.75
N ALA A 89 -47.53 -46.73 4.75
CA ALA A 89 -46.96 -46.34 6.05
C ALA A 89 -45.42 -46.23 6.12
N GLU A 90 -44.66 -46.70 5.11
CA GLU A 90 -43.19 -46.74 5.13
C GLU A 90 -42.61 -46.38 3.75
N LEU A 91 -42.81 -45.13 3.31
CA LEU A 91 -42.21 -44.62 2.08
C LEU A 91 -40.68 -44.59 2.22
N VAL A 92 -39.97 -45.24 1.29
CA VAL A 92 -38.50 -45.26 1.24
C VAL A 92 -38.05 -44.88 -0.16
N LEU A 93 -37.23 -43.83 -0.27
CA LEU A 93 -36.58 -43.45 -1.50
C LEU A 93 -35.33 -44.32 -1.72
N ALA A 94 -35.35 -45.17 -2.74
CA ALA A 94 -34.27 -46.08 -3.06
C ALA A 94 -33.04 -45.32 -3.58
N LEU A 95 -31.87 -45.69 -3.08
CA LEU A 95 -30.59 -45.19 -3.59
C LEU A 95 -29.96 -46.22 -4.53
N ASP A 96 -29.26 -45.73 -5.54
CA ASP A 96 -28.53 -46.56 -6.49
C ASP A 96 -27.37 -47.29 -5.81
N ARG A 97 -27.33 -48.61 -6.01
CA ARG A 97 -26.30 -49.51 -5.50
C ARG A 97 -25.85 -50.47 -6.59
N PRO A 98 -24.56 -50.86 -6.63
CA PRO A 98 -24.11 -51.95 -7.48
C PRO A 98 -24.91 -53.24 -7.23
N SER A 99 -25.10 -54.04 -8.28
CA SER A 99 -25.84 -55.31 -8.21
C SER A 99 -25.26 -56.23 -7.14
N GLY A 100 -26.11 -56.70 -6.21
CA GLY A 100 -25.75 -57.65 -5.16
C GLY A 100 -25.55 -57.05 -3.76
N LEU A 101 -25.54 -55.71 -3.62
CA LEU A 101 -25.39 -55.03 -2.31
C LEU A 101 -26.72 -54.76 -1.58
N GLY A 102 -27.83 -55.34 -2.04
CA GLY A 102 -29.17 -55.05 -1.53
C GLY A 102 -29.68 -53.67 -1.98
N THR A 103 -30.86 -53.29 -1.50
CA THR A 103 -31.43 -51.96 -1.73
C THR A 103 -31.53 -51.22 -0.43
N GLU A 104 -30.67 -50.21 -0.33
CA GLU A 104 -30.65 -49.22 0.73
C GLU A 104 -31.41 -47.99 0.23
N GLY A 105 -32.12 -47.32 1.13
CA GLY A 105 -32.88 -46.14 0.78
C GLY A 105 -33.06 -45.25 2.00
N ILE A 106 -33.38 -43.98 1.76
CA ILE A 106 -33.68 -43.05 2.83
C ILE A 106 -35.21 -43.02 3.03
N PRO A 107 -35.70 -43.22 4.27
CA PRO A 107 -37.09 -42.99 4.63
C PRO A 107 -37.60 -41.62 4.17
N VAL A 108 -38.83 -41.56 3.68
CA VAL A 108 -39.52 -40.31 3.34
C VAL A 108 -40.51 -39.98 4.46
N THR A 109 -40.22 -38.92 5.22
CA THR A 109 -41.05 -38.44 6.32
C THR A 109 -41.95 -37.32 5.84
N LEU A 110 -43.27 -37.44 6.06
CA LEU A 110 -44.25 -36.44 5.65
C LEU A 110 -44.72 -35.59 6.84
N HIS A 111 -44.53 -34.28 6.77
CA HIS A 111 -45.14 -33.32 7.70
C HIS A 111 -46.29 -32.60 7.04
N ARG A 112 -47.48 -32.63 7.66
CA ARG A 112 -48.66 -31.92 7.15
C ARG A 112 -48.77 -30.54 7.81
N ALA A 113 -48.89 -29.49 7.00
CA ALA A 113 -49.05 -28.12 7.46
C ALA A 113 -50.08 -27.37 6.60
N GLU A 114 -50.91 -26.52 7.23
CA GLU A 114 -51.94 -25.73 6.53
C GLU A 114 -51.35 -24.66 5.59
N GLY A 115 -50.09 -24.29 5.80
CA GLY A 115 -49.39 -23.31 4.99
C GLY A 115 -47.90 -23.28 5.33
N ARG A 116 -47.12 -22.55 4.52
CA ARG A 116 -45.67 -22.41 4.70
C ARG A 116 -45.35 -21.31 5.71
N VAL A 117 -44.32 -21.53 6.51
CA VAL A 117 -43.68 -20.44 7.27
C VAL A 117 -42.77 -19.70 6.29
N GLU A 118 -43.16 -18.47 5.93
CA GLU A 118 -42.34 -17.60 5.09
C GLU A 118 -41.00 -17.32 5.82
N LYS A 119 -39.90 -17.65 5.16
CA LYS A 119 -38.55 -17.50 5.73
C LYS A 119 -37.73 -16.60 4.84
N ARG A 120 -37.07 -15.66 5.49
CA ARG A 120 -36.13 -14.74 4.86
C ARG A 120 -35.06 -15.50 4.07
N ARG A 121 -35.02 -15.29 2.75
CA ARG A 121 -33.93 -15.75 1.89
C ARG A 121 -32.77 -14.77 2.00
N VAL A 122 -31.57 -15.32 2.19
CA VAL A 122 -30.35 -14.54 2.39
C VAL A 122 -29.34 -14.82 1.25
N PRO A 123 -28.46 -13.86 0.90
CA PRO A 123 -27.52 -14.02 -0.21
C PRO A 123 -26.44 -15.10 0.02
N ARG A 124 -26.78 -16.36 -0.31
CA ARG A 124 -25.91 -17.54 -0.18
C ARG A 124 -25.92 -18.39 -1.45
N LEU A 125 -24.80 -19.08 -1.71
CA LEU A 125 -24.72 -20.02 -2.83
C LEU A 125 -25.52 -21.28 -2.51
N THR A 126 -25.34 -21.81 -1.30
CA THR A 126 -26.08 -22.97 -0.78
C THR A 126 -27.29 -22.56 0.05
N GLU A 127 -28.46 -23.11 -0.30
CA GLU A 127 -29.70 -22.99 0.48
C GLU A 127 -29.99 -24.36 1.10
N ARG A 128 -30.12 -24.43 2.43
CA ARG A 128 -30.30 -25.71 3.15
C ARG A 128 -31.73 -26.28 3.07
N ARG A 129 -32.67 -25.53 2.51
CA ARG A 129 -34.10 -25.84 2.49
C ARG A 129 -34.63 -25.58 1.09
N THR A 130 -35.13 -26.63 0.44
CA THR A 130 -35.61 -26.52 -0.94
C THR A 130 -37.08 -26.13 -0.95
N THR A 131 -37.39 -25.02 -1.62
CA THR A 131 -38.76 -24.49 -1.74
C THR A 131 -38.98 -23.90 -3.14
N ALA A 132 -40.24 -23.72 -3.54
CA ALA A 132 -40.60 -23.13 -4.83
C ALA A 132 -39.99 -21.74 -5.08
N GLU A 133 -39.68 -20.98 -4.02
CA GLU A 133 -39.05 -19.65 -4.12
C GLU A 133 -37.65 -19.68 -4.73
N LEU A 134 -37.00 -20.85 -4.85
CA LEU A 134 -35.75 -20.96 -5.60
C LEU A 134 -35.91 -20.58 -7.08
N ALA A 135 -37.12 -20.63 -7.64
CA ALA A 135 -37.43 -20.10 -8.97
C ALA A 135 -37.42 -18.57 -9.04
N MET A 136 -37.44 -17.89 -7.89
CA MET A 136 -37.47 -16.44 -7.78
C MET A 136 -36.08 -15.90 -7.44
N SER A 137 -35.76 -14.71 -7.95
CA SER A 137 -34.57 -13.98 -7.51
C SER A 137 -34.68 -13.58 -6.03
N LEU A 138 -33.55 -13.28 -5.42
CA LEU A 138 -33.50 -12.69 -4.08
C LEU A 138 -34.20 -11.33 -4.07
N ASP A 139 -34.76 -10.97 -2.91
CA ASP A 139 -35.36 -9.66 -2.69
C ASP A 139 -34.32 -8.56 -2.97
N ARG A 140 -34.69 -7.57 -3.78
CA ARG A 140 -33.79 -6.46 -4.11
C ARG A 140 -33.49 -5.62 -2.86
N PRO A 141 -32.32 -4.94 -2.82
CA PRO A 141 -32.02 -3.99 -1.76
C PRO A 141 -33.07 -2.87 -1.69
N LEU A 142 -33.25 -2.28 -0.50
CA LEU A 142 -34.21 -1.19 -0.29
C LEU A 142 -33.79 0.11 -1.00
N THR A 143 -32.51 0.29 -1.27
CA THR A 143 -31.94 1.45 -1.96
C THR A 143 -31.24 1.02 -3.24
N ASP A 144 -31.27 1.90 -4.25
CA ASP A 144 -30.67 1.62 -5.57
C ASP A 144 -29.15 1.77 -5.60
N GLY A 145 -28.60 2.54 -4.66
CA GLY A 145 -27.16 2.76 -4.51
C GLY A 145 -26.68 2.58 -3.07
N PHE A 146 -25.37 2.71 -2.90
CA PHE A 146 -24.71 2.73 -1.61
C PHE A 146 -24.61 4.16 -1.04
N PRO A 147 -24.41 4.31 0.29
CA PRO A 147 -24.20 5.61 0.90
C PRO A 147 -23.04 6.37 0.24
N GLY A 148 -23.19 7.68 0.03
CA GLY A 148 -22.12 8.53 -0.53
C GLY A 148 -21.79 8.25 -1.99
N ASP A 149 -22.70 7.63 -2.75
CA ASP A 149 -22.51 7.20 -4.15
C ASP A 149 -21.29 6.30 -4.35
N ILE A 150 -20.95 5.52 -3.31
CA ILE A 150 -19.82 4.59 -3.35
C ILE A 150 -20.05 3.52 -4.41
N GLN A 151 -19.05 3.29 -5.27
CA GLN A 151 -19.05 2.18 -6.21
C GLN A 151 -18.27 0.99 -5.65
N LEU A 152 -18.94 -0.17 -5.52
CA LEU A 152 -18.29 -1.44 -5.19
C LEU A 152 -18.03 -2.25 -6.47
N ILE A 153 -16.77 -2.67 -6.65
CA ILE A 153 -16.31 -3.52 -7.76
C ILE A 153 -15.70 -4.79 -7.19
N ALA A 154 -16.26 -5.95 -7.52
CA ALA A 154 -15.80 -7.25 -7.01
C ALA A 154 -15.13 -8.06 -8.12
N PHE A 155 -13.85 -8.40 -7.92
CA PHE A 155 -13.12 -9.31 -8.79
C PHE A 155 -13.28 -10.75 -8.31
N HIS A 156 -13.76 -11.63 -9.17
CA HIS A 156 -13.96 -13.05 -8.90
C HIS A 156 -13.35 -13.92 -10.01
N SER A 157 -12.97 -15.14 -9.68
CA SER A 157 -12.59 -16.15 -10.66
C SER A 157 -13.04 -17.54 -10.22
N PHE A 158 -13.45 -18.38 -11.17
CA PHE A 158 -13.75 -19.78 -10.87
C PHE A 158 -12.48 -20.57 -10.47
N LYS A 159 -11.38 -20.35 -11.20
CA LYS A 159 -10.09 -21.00 -10.97
C LYS A 159 -9.07 -20.02 -10.36
N GLY A 160 -8.18 -20.54 -9.51
CA GLY A 160 -7.05 -19.77 -8.98
C GLY A 160 -5.94 -19.58 -10.02
N GLY A 161 -5.15 -18.51 -9.88
CA GLY A 161 -3.98 -18.26 -10.73
C GLY A 161 -4.28 -17.66 -12.11
N VAL A 162 -5.50 -17.18 -12.35
CA VAL A 162 -5.93 -16.59 -13.63
C VAL A 162 -5.62 -15.09 -13.78
N GLY A 163 -4.88 -14.50 -12.83
CA GLY A 163 -4.55 -13.07 -12.83
C GLY A 163 -5.59 -12.14 -12.22
N ARG A 164 -6.60 -12.66 -11.51
CA ARG A 164 -7.64 -11.88 -10.81
C ARG A 164 -7.07 -10.73 -9.95
N THR A 165 -6.21 -11.06 -8.99
CA THR A 165 -5.56 -10.10 -8.08
C THR A 165 -4.76 -9.04 -8.82
N VAL A 166 -4.06 -9.42 -9.89
CA VAL A 166 -3.25 -8.47 -10.69
C VAL A 166 -4.12 -7.44 -11.39
N HIS A 167 -5.27 -7.84 -11.92
CA HIS A 167 -6.20 -6.91 -12.57
C HIS A 167 -6.91 -6.01 -11.56
N ALA A 168 -7.23 -6.51 -10.35
CA ALA A 168 -7.74 -5.69 -9.26
C ALA A 168 -6.74 -4.61 -8.83
N VAL A 169 -5.46 -4.98 -8.67
CA VAL A 169 -4.35 -4.04 -8.38
C VAL A 169 -4.19 -3.02 -9.53
N ALA A 170 -4.27 -3.46 -10.78
CA ALA A 170 -4.14 -2.60 -11.95
C ALA A 170 -5.24 -1.54 -12.00
N LEU A 171 -6.50 -1.93 -11.75
CA LEU A 171 -7.62 -0.99 -11.71
C LEU A 171 -7.48 0.00 -10.55
N ALA A 172 -7.08 -0.49 -9.37
CA ALA A 172 -6.89 0.35 -8.18
C ALA A 172 -5.82 1.43 -8.40
N ASP A 173 -4.65 1.05 -8.93
CA ASP A 173 -3.58 2.01 -9.27
C ASP A 173 -4.02 2.99 -10.36
N HIS A 174 -4.71 2.49 -11.40
CA HIS A 174 -5.17 3.34 -12.50
C HIS A 174 -6.16 4.40 -12.02
N LEU A 175 -7.18 4.02 -11.26
CA LEU A 175 -8.18 4.94 -10.70
C LEU A 175 -7.54 5.97 -9.76
N ALA A 176 -6.65 5.52 -8.86
CA ALA A 176 -5.95 6.44 -7.95
C ALA A 176 -5.12 7.49 -8.70
N ARG A 177 -4.49 7.12 -9.83
CA ARG A 177 -3.76 8.05 -10.70
C ARG A 177 -4.67 9.02 -11.47
N LEU A 178 -5.92 8.65 -11.72
CA LEU A 178 -6.93 9.54 -12.29
C LEU A 178 -7.57 10.48 -11.26
N GLY A 179 -7.08 10.49 -10.02
CA GLY A 179 -7.61 11.36 -8.98
C GLY A 179 -8.74 10.73 -8.14
N GLN A 180 -9.10 9.48 -8.39
CA GLN A 180 -10.14 8.80 -7.63
C GLN A 180 -9.64 8.34 -6.25
N ARG A 181 -10.59 8.15 -5.33
CA ARG A 181 -10.31 7.73 -3.98
C ARG A 181 -10.71 6.27 -3.79
N VAL A 182 -9.73 5.38 -3.77
CA VAL A 182 -9.92 3.93 -3.86
C VAL A 182 -9.57 3.22 -2.55
N LEU A 183 -10.45 2.33 -2.10
CA LEU A 183 -10.19 1.34 -1.07
C LEU A 183 -10.07 -0.04 -1.72
N LEU A 184 -8.88 -0.64 -1.69
CA LEU A 184 -8.63 -1.98 -2.19
C LEU A 184 -8.66 -3.00 -1.04
N ILE A 185 -9.61 -3.93 -1.07
CA ILE A 185 -9.83 -4.96 -0.05
C ILE A 185 -9.32 -6.30 -0.57
N ASP A 186 -8.38 -6.90 0.15
CA ASP A 186 -7.98 -8.29 -0.05
C ASP A 186 -8.94 -9.20 0.72
N ALA A 187 -9.91 -9.78 0.02
CA ALA A 187 -10.93 -10.65 0.61
C ALA A 187 -10.61 -12.15 0.42
N ASP A 188 -9.41 -12.49 -0.06
CA ASP A 188 -8.93 -13.88 -0.14
C ASP A 188 -8.23 -14.28 1.17
N LEU A 189 -9.02 -14.63 2.20
CA LEU A 189 -8.51 -15.02 3.52
C LEU A 189 -7.62 -16.28 3.51
N GLU A 190 -7.61 -17.06 2.43
CA GLU A 190 -6.85 -18.31 2.31
C GLU A 190 -5.52 -18.12 1.54
N ALA A 191 -5.51 -17.25 0.53
CA ALA A 191 -4.36 -16.96 -0.31
C ALA A 191 -4.22 -15.43 -0.59
N PRO A 192 -3.90 -14.62 0.44
CA PRO A 192 -4.03 -13.16 0.41
C PRO A 192 -2.85 -12.48 -0.30
N GLY A 193 -2.92 -12.41 -1.64
CA GLY A 193 -1.83 -11.89 -2.48
C GLY A 193 -1.49 -10.43 -2.23
N ILE A 194 -2.51 -9.55 -2.16
CA ILE A 194 -2.33 -8.10 -1.95
C ILE A 194 -1.75 -7.84 -0.56
N THR A 195 -2.21 -8.59 0.45
CA THR A 195 -1.70 -8.51 1.83
C THR A 195 -0.20 -8.73 1.90
N TRP A 196 0.31 -9.75 1.22
CA TRP A 196 1.74 -10.03 1.21
C TRP A 196 2.53 -8.96 0.46
N MET A 197 1.99 -8.42 -0.63
CA MET A 197 2.60 -7.30 -1.36
C MET A 197 2.73 -6.06 -0.47
N HIS A 198 1.66 -5.73 0.25
CA HIS A 198 1.61 -4.60 1.16
C HIS A 198 2.57 -4.77 2.35
N GLN A 199 2.59 -5.96 2.96
CA GLN A 199 3.49 -6.27 4.08
C GLN A 199 4.97 -6.25 3.65
N ALA A 200 5.29 -6.79 2.48
CA ALA A 200 6.66 -6.81 1.96
C ALA A 200 7.19 -5.40 1.63
N GLN A 201 6.31 -4.46 1.29
CA GLN A 201 6.63 -3.04 1.13
C GLN A 201 6.93 -2.34 2.47
N GLY A 202 6.60 -2.99 3.61
CA GLY A 202 6.64 -2.37 4.94
C GLY A 202 5.35 -1.63 5.30
N GLY A 203 4.28 -1.78 4.52
CA GLY A 203 2.98 -1.16 4.80
C GLY A 203 2.39 -1.65 6.12
N THR A 204 1.77 -0.73 6.86
CA THR A 204 1.16 -1.07 8.15
C THR A 204 -0.06 -1.97 7.97
N CYS A 205 -0.29 -2.86 8.93
CA CYS A 205 -1.46 -3.74 8.92
C CYS A 205 -2.09 -3.63 10.31
N ASP A 206 -2.65 -2.45 10.59
CA ASP A 206 -3.28 -2.11 11.87
C ASP A 206 -4.71 -2.65 11.93
N ILE A 207 -5.40 -2.73 10.78
CA ILE A 207 -6.72 -3.36 10.62
C ILE A 207 -6.80 -4.16 9.32
N ALA A 208 -7.42 -5.35 9.38
CA ALA A 208 -7.62 -6.22 8.22
C ALA A 208 -9.11 -6.54 8.00
N TYR A 209 -9.44 -7.05 6.80
CA TYR A 209 -10.77 -7.50 6.42
C TYR A 209 -11.34 -8.51 7.43
N GLU A 210 -10.53 -9.47 7.91
CA GLU A 210 -10.95 -10.40 8.95
C GLU A 210 -11.37 -9.69 10.27
N ASP A 211 -10.69 -8.60 10.65
CA ASP A 211 -11.08 -7.82 11.82
C ASP A 211 -12.39 -7.07 11.57
N VAL A 212 -12.59 -6.52 10.37
CA VAL A 212 -13.85 -5.88 9.98
C VAL A 212 -15.01 -6.86 10.08
N LEU A 213 -14.89 -8.08 9.53
CA LEU A 213 -15.91 -9.12 9.65
C LEU A 213 -16.22 -9.45 11.12
N ALA A 214 -15.19 -9.57 11.96
CA ALA A 214 -15.36 -9.86 13.38
C ALA A 214 -16.03 -8.70 14.14
N LEU A 215 -15.68 -7.45 13.83
CA LEU A 215 -16.30 -6.26 14.40
C LEU A 215 -17.78 -6.17 13.99
N LEU A 216 -18.09 -6.42 12.72
CA LEU A 216 -19.47 -6.47 12.20
C LEU A 216 -20.28 -7.58 12.85
N HIS A 217 -19.70 -8.76 13.06
CA HIS A 217 -20.38 -9.82 13.80
C HIS A 217 -20.72 -9.38 15.23
N GLY A 218 -19.86 -8.58 15.89
CA GLY A 218 -20.06 -8.07 17.23
C GLY A 218 -21.11 -6.97 17.40
N THR A 219 -21.70 -6.43 16.33
CA THR A 219 -22.70 -5.35 16.42
C THR A 219 -24.11 -5.87 16.69
N THR A 220 -24.95 -5.06 17.34
CA THR A 220 -26.37 -5.36 17.59
C THR A 220 -27.26 -4.45 16.76
N GLY A 221 -28.27 -4.98 16.07
CA GLY A 221 -29.27 -4.18 15.36
C GLY A 221 -28.73 -3.35 14.19
N GLY A 222 -27.53 -3.66 13.70
CA GLY A 222 -26.91 -2.96 12.57
C GLY A 222 -26.32 -1.59 12.89
N ASP A 223 -26.12 -1.21 14.17
CA ASP A 223 -25.36 0.00 14.50
C ASP A 223 -23.87 -0.18 14.14
N LEU A 224 -23.42 0.60 13.16
CA LEU A 224 -22.08 0.55 12.62
C LEU A 224 -21.17 1.68 13.13
N SER A 225 -21.69 2.62 13.94
CA SER A 225 -20.96 3.82 14.35
C SER A 225 -19.58 3.52 14.94
N SER A 226 -19.50 2.61 15.92
CA SER A 226 -18.24 2.20 16.52
C SER A 226 -17.34 1.43 15.55
N VAL A 227 -17.89 0.64 14.64
CA VAL A 227 -17.09 -0.12 13.65
C VAL A 227 -16.47 0.85 12.66
N VAL A 228 -17.25 1.78 12.13
CA VAL A 228 -16.83 2.83 11.22
C VAL A 228 -15.71 3.67 11.84
N ASP A 229 -15.86 4.10 13.10
CA ASP A 229 -14.82 4.88 13.79
C ASP A 229 -13.51 4.11 13.97
N ILE A 230 -13.59 2.83 14.37
CA ILE A 230 -12.43 1.96 14.53
C ILE A 230 -11.73 1.75 13.18
N VAL A 231 -12.47 1.38 12.14
CA VAL A 231 -11.90 1.08 10.83
C VAL A 231 -11.29 2.32 10.20
N ARG A 232 -11.99 3.45 10.22
CA ARG A 232 -11.47 4.73 9.74
C ARG A 232 -10.18 5.14 10.45
N GLY A 233 -10.12 4.96 11.78
CA GLY A 233 -8.95 5.31 12.58
C GLY A 233 -7.70 4.53 12.18
N TYR A 234 -7.82 3.21 11.97
CA TYR A 234 -6.68 2.36 11.63
C TYR A 234 -6.36 2.31 10.13
N LEU A 235 -7.37 2.41 9.26
CA LEU A 235 -7.18 2.44 7.80
C LEU A 235 -6.33 3.63 7.37
N ALA A 236 -6.33 4.72 8.17
CA ALA A 236 -5.52 5.88 7.88
C ALA A 236 -4.01 5.62 7.86
N GLY A 237 -3.50 4.55 8.48
CA GLY A 237 -2.09 4.15 8.39
C GLY A 237 -1.74 3.31 7.16
N GLN A 238 -2.74 2.89 6.38
CA GLN A 238 -2.61 1.85 5.33
C GLN A 238 -2.75 2.42 3.90
N TYR A 239 -2.40 3.70 3.71
CA TYR A 239 -2.39 4.33 2.39
C TYR A 239 -1.11 3.96 1.61
N VAL A 240 -1.27 3.53 0.36
CA VAL A 240 -0.16 3.24 -0.57
C VAL A 240 -0.02 4.29 -1.67
N VAL A 241 -1.09 5.06 -1.95
CA VAL A 241 -1.03 6.23 -2.83
C VAL A 241 -1.75 7.38 -2.14
N GLY A 242 -1.14 8.56 -2.20
CA GLY A 242 -1.80 9.81 -1.82
C GLY A 242 -1.23 10.46 -0.56
N GLY A 243 -0.41 11.48 -0.79
CA GLY A 243 -0.29 12.65 0.08
C GLY A 243 -0.30 13.98 -0.68
N THR A 244 -0.29 13.99 -2.03
CA THR A 244 -0.03 15.21 -2.81
C THR A 244 -0.89 15.44 -4.07
N GLY A 245 -1.67 14.47 -4.55
CA GLY A 245 -2.64 14.63 -5.65
C GLY A 245 -4.11 14.58 -5.21
N GLN A 246 -5.07 14.68 -6.15
CA GLN A 246 -6.51 14.51 -5.87
C GLN A 246 -6.89 13.05 -5.52
N GLY A 247 -6.10 12.06 -5.94
CA GLY A 247 -6.39 10.63 -5.74
C GLY A 247 -5.73 10.02 -4.51
N LYS A 248 -6.38 9.00 -3.93
CA LYS A 248 -5.89 8.24 -2.78
C LYS A 248 -6.14 6.74 -2.97
N LEU A 249 -5.21 5.90 -2.52
CA LEU A 249 -5.38 4.45 -2.47
C LEU A 249 -4.99 3.93 -1.09
N ALA A 250 -5.92 3.25 -0.42
CA ALA A 250 -5.64 2.48 0.78
C ALA A 250 -5.87 1.00 0.54
N ILE A 251 -5.09 0.18 1.23
CA ILE A 251 -5.26 -1.27 1.23
C ILE A 251 -5.89 -1.69 2.56
N LEU A 252 -6.91 -2.53 2.49
CA LEU A 252 -7.43 -3.30 3.62
C LEU A 252 -6.96 -4.76 3.44
N PRO A 253 -5.88 -5.16 4.12
CA PRO A 253 -5.33 -6.50 3.98
C PRO A 253 -6.30 -7.56 4.48
N ALA A 254 -6.15 -8.82 4.05
CA ALA A 254 -7.01 -9.93 4.42
C ALA A 254 -6.90 -10.27 5.91
N THR A 255 -5.66 -10.32 6.43
CA THR A 255 -5.39 -10.64 7.84
C THR A 255 -4.11 -9.99 8.36
N ARG A 256 -4.10 -9.68 9.67
CA ARG A 256 -2.91 -9.25 10.42
C ARG A 256 -2.12 -10.41 11.02
N ARG A 257 -2.65 -11.62 10.93
CA ARG A 257 -2.14 -12.80 11.65
C ARG A 257 -1.03 -13.47 10.86
N SER A 258 -0.05 -14.02 11.58
CA SER A 258 1.09 -14.73 10.98
C SER A 258 0.76 -16.17 10.56
N ARG A 259 -0.36 -16.74 11.02
CA ARG A 259 -0.79 -18.10 10.69
C ARG A 259 -1.99 -18.05 9.75
N LEU A 260 -1.86 -18.75 8.62
CA LEU A 260 -2.99 -19.04 7.73
C LEU A 260 -3.97 -20.00 8.43
N GLY A 261 -5.26 -19.80 8.19
CA GLY A 261 -6.33 -20.65 8.70
C GLY A 261 -7.63 -20.35 7.95
N PRO A 262 -8.63 -21.25 8.05
CA PRO A 262 -9.93 -21.01 7.43
C PRO A 262 -10.59 -19.76 8.04
N PRO A 263 -11.49 -19.09 7.31
CA PRO A 263 -12.27 -17.98 7.84
C PRO A 263 -13.00 -18.37 9.13
N ARG A 264 -13.01 -17.46 10.12
CA ARG A 264 -13.69 -17.68 11.41
C ARG A 264 -15.15 -17.22 11.44
N ILE A 265 -15.50 -16.35 10.49
CA ILE A 265 -16.83 -15.77 10.33
C ILE A 265 -17.40 -16.37 9.05
N GLU A 266 -18.62 -16.89 9.12
CA GLU A 266 -19.37 -17.36 7.97
C GLU A 266 -20.46 -16.33 7.60
N PRO A 267 -21.05 -16.39 6.39
CA PRO A 267 -22.14 -15.49 6.01
C PRO A 267 -23.33 -15.50 7.00
N VAL A 268 -23.61 -16.65 7.61
CA VAL A 268 -24.71 -16.81 8.59
C VAL A 268 -24.50 -15.97 9.85
N ASP A 269 -23.25 -15.71 10.23
CA ASP A 269 -22.91 -14.88 11.40
C ASP A 269 -23.13 -13.38 11.12
N LEU A 270 -23.13 -12.99 9.84
CA LEU A 270 -23.32 -11.62 9.40
C LEU A 270 -24.78 -11.32 9.02
N LEU A 271 -25.49 -12.30 8.46
CA LEU A 271 -26.83 -12.18 7.90
C LEU A 271 -27.91 -12.61 8.91
N THR A 272 -27.83 -12.09 10.13
CA THR A 272 -28.80 -12.37 11.20
C THR A 272 -30.17 -11.73 10.90
N PRO A 273 -31.29 -12.28 11.42
CA PRO A 273 -32.65 -11.84 11.08
C PRO A 273 -32.94 -10.34 11.22
N ASP A 274 -32.27 -9.66 12.17
CA ASP A 274 -32.40 -8.23 12.47
C ASP A 274 -31.62 -7.31 11.52
N ARG A 275 -30.81 -7.86 10.61
CA ARG A 275 -29.95 -7.10 9.68
C ARG A 275 -30.47 -7.14 8.25
N SER A 276 -30.01 -6.22 7.40
CA SER A 276 -30.25 -6.25 5.95
C SER A 276 -29.74 -7.55 5.31
N ASN A 277 -30.35 -7.98 4.19
CA ASN A 277 -29.82 -9.05 3.34
C ASN A 277 -28.44 -8.71 2.76
N TYR A 278 -28.17 -7.42 2.63
CA TYR A 278 -26.96 -6.88 2.01
C TYR A 278 -26.07 -6.18 3.04
N PHE A 279 -26.18 -6.60 4.30
CA PHE A 279 -25.50 -5.96 5.43
C PHE A 279 -23.98 -5.85 5.23
N LEU A 280 -23.32 -6.86 4.63
CA LEU A 280 -21.87 -6.82 4.42
C LEU A 280 -21.47 -5.71 3.42
N THR A 281 -22.08 -5.67 2.24
CA THR A 281 -21.78 -4.67 1.20
C THR A 281 -22.15 -3.26 1.65
N GLU A 282 -23.29 -3.11 2.34
CA GLU A 282 -23.71 -1.84 2.95
C GLU A 282 -22.71 -1.36 4.02
N SER A 283 -22.24 -2.27 4.89
CA SER A 283 -21.23 -1.93 5.90
C SER A 283 -19.90 -1.52 5.30
N LEU A 284 -19.43 -2.23 4.26
CA LEU A 284 -18.20 -1.88 3.56
C LEU A 284 -18.29 -0.52 2.88
N ALA A 285 -19.44 -0.21 2.26
CA ALA A 285 -19.68 1.09 1.66
C ALA A 285 -19.76 2.22 2.70
N GLU A 286 -20.42 1.99 3.84
CA GLU A 286 -20.49 2.98 4.92
C GLU A 286 -19.11 3.30 5.50
N VAL A 287 -18.28 2.27 5.73
CA VAL A 287 -16.88 2.42 6.14
C VAL A 287 -16.09 3.23 5.10
N ALA A 288 -16.25 2.92 3.82
CA ALA A 288 -15.56 3.60 2.73
C ALA A 288 -15.97 5.07 2.63
N ALA A 289 -17.27 5.37 2.68
CA ALA A 289 -17.80 6.74 2.65
C ALA A 289 -17.31 7.56 3.86
N ALA A 290 -17.32 6.98 5.06
CA ALA A 290 -16.84 7.65 6.27
C ALA A 290 -15.32 7.89 6.27
N ALA A 291 -14.57 7.04 5.57
CA ALA A 291 -13.15 7.21 5.30
C ALA A 291 -12.86 7.99 3.99
N ASP A 292 -13.89 8.63 3.41
CA ASP A 292 -13.82 9.56 2.30
C ASP A 292 -13.33 8.92 0.97
N PHE A 293 -13.58 7.63 0.78
CA PHE A 293 -13.35 6.96 -0.51
C PHE A 293 -14.56 7.11 -1.44
N ASP A 294 -14.36 6.87 -2.74
CA ASP A 294 -15.41 6.86 -3.78
C ASP A 294 -15.62 5.44 -4.33
N VAL A 295 -14.54 4.65 -4.39
CA VAL A 295 -14.54 3.33 -5.02
C VAL A 295 -13.98 2.30 -4.05
N VAL A 296 -14.67 1.16 -3.93
CA VAL A 296 -14.22 -0.02 -3.19
C VAL A 296 -13.98 -1.15 -4.17
N ILE A 297 -12.75 -1.64 -4.25
CA ILE A 297 -12.39 -2.80 -5.06
C ILE A 297 -12.17 -3.99 -4.13
N VAL A 298 -12.84 -5.11 -4.38
CA VAL A 298 -12.76 -6.33 -3.55
C VAL A 298 -12.16 -7.47 -4.35
N ASP A 299 -10.98 -7.97 -3.95
CA ASP A 299 -10.38 -9.19 -4.50
C ASP A 299 -10.92 -10.42 -3.77
N LEU A 300 -11.95 -11.08 -4.33
CA LEU A 300 -12.64 -12.20 -3.69
C LEU A 300 -11.92 -13.53 -3.88
N ARG A 301 -12.15 -14.52 -3.00
CA ARG A 301 -11.63 -15.89 -3.13
C ARG A 301 -12.04 -16.56 -4.46
N ALA A 302 -11.18 -17.43 -5.00
CA ALA A 302 -11.50 -18.20 -6.20
C ALA A 302 -12.46 -19.36 -5.89
N GLY A 303 -13.28 -19.73 -6.88
CA GLY A 303 -14.25 -20.81 -6.76
C GLY A 303 -15.55 -20.38 -6.07
N ALA A 304 -16.32 -21.35 -5.59
CA ALA A 304 -17.62 -21.15 -4.96
C ALA A 304 -17.49 -20.96 -3.42
N SER A 305 -16.79 -19.92 -3.00
CA SER A 305 -16.65 -19.59 -1.57
C SER A 305 -17.93 -18.94 -1.03
N GLU A 306 -18.50 -19.49 0.06
CA GLU A 306 -19.71 -18.96 0.69
C GLU A 306 -19.53 -17.51 1.18
N LEU A 307 -18.34 -17.14 1.66
CA LEU A 307 -18.06 -15.75 2.08
C LEU A 307 -18.01 -14.74 0.94
N SER A 308 -17.84 -15.20 -0.29
CA SER A 308 -17.94 -14.33 -1.47
C SER A 308 -19.40 -14.09 -1.89
N ALA A 309 -20.33 -14.93 -1.44
CA ALA A 309 -21.73 -14.90 -1.86
C ALA A 309 -22.44 -13.58 -1.51
N PRO A 310 -22.32 -13.00 -0.28
CA PRO A 310 -23.01 -11.75 0.04
C PRO A 310 -22.56 -10.55 -0.81
N VAL A 311 -21.34 -10.60 -1.36
CA VAL A 311 -20.83 -9.58 -2.28
C VAL A 311 -21.29 -9.86 -3.71
N LEU A 312 -21.19 -11.11 -4.17
CA LEU A 312 -21.55 -11.51 -5.55
C LEU A 312 -23.06 -11.53 -5.82
N LEU A 313 -23.88 -11.64 -4.78
CA LEU A 313 -25.34 -11.69 -4.89
C LEU A 313 -26.01 -10.36 -4.53
N ASP A 314 -25.25 -9.29 -4.26
CA ASP A 314 -25.78 -7.93 -4.24
C ASP A 314 -25.83 -7.40 -5.69
N PRO A 315 -26.99 -7.01 -6.24
CA PRO A 315 -27.09 -6.49 -7.60
C PRO A 315 -26.40 -5.12 -7.77
N ARG A 316 -26.17 -4.36 -6.70
CA ARG A 316 -25.51 -3.04 -6.75
C ARG A 316 -23.99 -3.11 -6.91
N VAL A 317 -23.40 -4.30 -6.79
CA VAL A 317 -21.95 -4.52 -6.93
C VAL A 317 -21.62 -4.84 -8.38
N GLN A 318 -20.64 -4.13 -8.96
CA GLN A 318 -20.11 -4.46 -10.27
C GLN A 318 -19.28 -5.74 -10.19
N ARG A 319 -19.72 -6.80 -10.88
CA ARG A 319 -19.09 -8.13 -10.85
C ARG A 319 -18.11 -8.26 -12.01
N VAL A 320 -16.83 -8.44 -11.72
CA VAL A 320 -15.77 -8.64 -12.72
C VAL A 320 -15.26 -10.08 -12.66
N PHE A 321 -15.57 -10.87 -13.68
CA PHE A 321 -15.19 -12.27 -13.77
C PHE A 321 -13.89 -12.45 -14.56
N VAL A 322 -12.84 -12.94 -13.92
CA VAL A 322 -11.54 -13.17 -14.56
C VAL A 322 -11.37 -14.65 -14.90
N THR A 323 -10.97 -14.96 -16.12
CA THR A 323 -10.78 -16.33 -16.60
C THR A 323 -9.63 -16.46 -17.60
N THR A 324 -9.25 -17.70 -17.91
CA THR A 324 -8.26 -18.03 -18.96
C THR A 324 -8.93 -18.83 -20.07
N LEU A 325 -8.20 -19.11 -21.16
CA LEU A 325 -8.68 -19.98 -22.25
C LEU A 325 -8.79 -21.46 -21.88
N SER A 326 -8.37 -21.86 -20.68
CA SER A 326 -8.58 -23.24 -20.23
C SER A 326 -10.08 -23.55 -20.17
N SER A 327 -10.52 -24.61 -20.84
CA SER A 327 -11.93 -25.03 -20.87
C SER A 327 -12.53 -25.13 -19.47
N GLN A 328 -11.82 -25.73 -18.52
CA GLN A 328 -12.24 -25.81 -17.12
C GLN A 328 -12.49 -24.42 -16.50
N SER A 329 -11.64 -23.44 -16.81
CA SER A 329 -11.77 -22.07 -16.31
C SER A 329 -12.95 -21.36 -16.97
N LEU A 330 -13.06 -21.44 -18.30
CA LEU A 330 -14.11 -20.79 -19.07
C LEU A 330 -15.50 -21.37 -18.74
N ASP A 331 -15.66 -22.69 -18.81
CA ASP A 331 -16.92 -23.37 -18.51
C ASP A 331 -17.38 -23.11 -17.08
N GLY A 332 -16.45 -23.14 -16.13
CA GLY A 332 -16.73 -22.86 -14.72
C GLY A 332 -17.18 -21.42 -14.50
N THR A 333 -16.51 -20.45 -15.14
CA THR A 333 -16.91 -19.04 -15.07
C THR A 333 -18.29 -18.80 -15.70
N VAL A 334 -18.58 -19.36 -16.87
CA VAL A 334 -19.90 -19.24 -17.52
C VAL A 334 -21.02 -19.81 -16.64
N ARG A 335 -20.81 -20.97 -16.02
CA ARG A 335 -21.77 -21.56 -15.07
C ARG A 335 -21.98 -20.67 -13.85
N MET A 336 -20.91 -20.09 -13.32
CA MET A 336 -21.00 -19.17 -12.18
C MET A 336 -21.79 -17.90 -12.53
N ILE A 337 -21.55 -17.30 -13.70
CA ILE A 337 -22.30 -16.12 -14.19
C ILE A 337 -23.79 -16.43 -14.22
N ARG A 338 -24.19 -17.53 -14.86
CA ARG A 338 -25.59 -17.96 -14.97
C ARG A 338 -26.23 -18.25 -13.61
N GLN A 339 -25.51 -18.95 -12.72
CA GLN A 339 -26.00 -19.25 -11.38
C GLN A 339 -26.24 -17.99 -10.54
N LEU A 340 -25.30 -17.03 -10.58
CA LEU A 340 -25.46 -15.75 -9.89
C LEU A 340 -26.57 -14.91 -10.51
N GLY A 341 -26.66 -14.88 -11.85
CA GLY A 341 -27.69 -14.16 -12.59
C GLY A 341 -29.11 -14.61 -12.28
N ALA A 342 -29.32 -15.91 -12.15
CA ALA A 342 -30.62 -16.46 -11.77
C ALA A 342 -31.05 -16.03 -10.35
N LYS A 343 -30.08 -15.95 -9.41
CA LYS A 343 -30.36 -15.56 -8.02
C LYS A 343 -30.45 -14.05 -7.81
N ALA A 344 -29.61 -13.27 -8.49
CA ALA A 344 -29.47 -11.83 -8.29
C ALA A 344 -29.14 -11.13 -9.63
N PRO A 345 -30.12 -10.99 -10.54
CA PRO A 345 -29.89 -10.35 -11.83
C PRO A 345 -29.57 -8.86 -11.66
N ALA A 346 -28.64 -8.36 -12.47
CA ALA A 346 -28.39 -6.93 -12.61
C ALA A 346 -29.43 -6.33 -13.57
N LEU A 347 -30.00 -5.19 -13.23
CA LEU A 347 -30.98 -4.49 -14.07
C LEU A 347 -30.31 -3.37 -14.87
N LEU A 348 -30.49 -3.41 -16.18
CA LEU A 348 -29.97 -2.39 -17.08
C LEU A 348 -30.48 -1.00 -16.69
N GLY A 349 -29.59 0.00 -16.69
CA GLY A 349 -29.92 1.40 -16.37
C GLY A 349 -30.10 1.69 -14.87
N ARG A 350 -30.08 0.66 -14.00
CA ARG A 350 -30.19 0.80 -12.53
C ARG A 350 -28.97 0.26 -11.80
N ASP A 351 -28.50 -0.93 -12.19
CA ASP A 351 -27.39 -1.61 -11.55
C ASP A 351 -26.12 -1.53 -12.42
N PRO A 352 -24.90 -1.59 -11.83
CA PRO A 352 -23.68 -1.71 -12.60
C PRO A 352 -23.65 -2.98 -13.45
N ALA A 353 -23.29 -2.85 -14.73
CA ALA A 353 -23.21 -3.99 -15.63
C ALA A 353 -22.06 -4.94 -15.22
N PRO A 354 -22.29 -6.27 -15.23
CA PRO A 354 -21.22 -7.23 -14.98
C PRO A 354 -20.26 -7.27 -16.17
N ALA A 355 -18.99 -7.61 -15.89
CA ALA A 355 -17.92 -7.63 -16.87
C ALA A 355 -17.10 -8.91 -16.75
N ALA A 356 -16.35 -9.23 -17.80
CA ALA A 356 -15.41 -10.35 -17.81
C ALA A 356 -14.06 -9.96 -18.41
N VAL A 357 -12.99 -10.62 -17.95
CA VAL A 357 -11.63 -10.45 -18.47
C VAL A 357 -11.05 -11.82 -18.82
N VAL A 358 -10.71 -12.01 -20.09
CA VAL A 358 -9.98 -13.19 -20.59
C VAL A 358 -8.48 -12.89 -20.56
N THR A 359 -7.72 -13.68 -19.81
CA THR A 359 -6.31 -13.44 -19.54
C THR A 359 -5.42 -14.59 -20.02
N GLN A 360 -4.10 -14.39 -19.92
CA GLN A 360 -3.07 -15.43 -20.10
C GLN A 360 -3.10 -16.14 -21.46
N TYR A 361 -3.53 -15.43 -22.51
CA TYR A 361 -3.46 -15.92 -23.88
C TYR A 361 -2.31 -15.26 -24.64
N ARG A 362 -1.86 -15.91 -25.71
CA ARG A 362 -0.78 -15.41 -26.56
C ARG A 362 -1.40 -14.84 -27.83
N MET A 363 -1.19 -13.55 -28.11
CA MET A 363 -1.82 -12.87 -29.26
C MET A 363 -1.43 -13.50 -30.60
N ASP A 364 -0.23 -14.06 -30.70
CA ASP A 364 0.29 -14.68 -31.91
C ASP A 364 -0.26 -16.09 -32.18
N VAL A 365 -0.87 -16.73 -31.17
CA VAL A 365 -1.28 -18.15 -31.23
C VAL A 365 -2.77 -18.35 -30.97
N HIS A 366 -3.33 -17.60 -30.02
CA HIS A 366 -4.64 -17.87 -29.41
C HIS A 366 -5.63 -16.72 -29.62
N ASP A 367 -5.42 -15.85 -30.61
CA ASP A 367 -6.28 -14.67 -30.84
C ASP A 367 -7.74 -15.07 -31.13
N ALA A 368 -7.92 -16.06 -32.02
CA ALA A 368 -9.24 -16.60 -32.34
C ALA A 368 -9.92 -17.29 -31.14
N ASP A 369 -9.14 -18.01 -30.32
CA ASP A 369 -9.66 -18.66 -29.11
C ASP A 369 -10.05 -17.64 -28.04
N ALA A 370 -9.28 -16.55 -27.92
CA ALA A 370 -9.57 -15.45 -27.00
C ALA A 370 -10.82 -14.68 -27.41
N GLU A 371 -11.00 -14.45 -28.71
CA GLU A 371 -12.21 -13.81 -29.22
C GLU A 371 -13.44 -14.72 -29.06
N ALA A 372 -13.32 -16.02 -29.33
CA ALA A 372 -14.39 -16.98 -29.07
C ALA A 372 -14.76 -17.06 -27.57
N ALA A 373 -13.76 -17.04 -26.68
CA ALA A 373 -14.01 -16.98 -25.24
C ALA A 373 -14.70 -15.66 -24.82
N ARG A 374 -14.31 -14.54 -25.44
CA ARG A 374 -14.91 -13.21 -25.23
C ARG A 374 -16.39 -13.22 -25.63
N GLU A 375 -16.73 -13.78 -26.79
CA GLU A 375 -18.11 -13.93 -27.27
C GLU A 375 -18.96 -14.79 -26.33
N VAL A 376 -18.44 -15.95 -25.90
CA VAL A 376 -19.13 -16.85 -24.97
C VAL A 376 -19.41 -16.17 -23.63
N LEU A 377 -18.46 -15.39 -23.13
CA LEU A 377 -18.63 -14.64 -21.88
C LEU A 377 -19.61 -13.48 -22.05
N ALA A 378 -19.52 -12.71 -23.14
CA ALA A 378 -20.46 -11.64 -23.45
C ALA A 378 -21.90 -12.18 -23.51
N GLN A 379 -22.12 -13.29 -24.22
CA GLN A 379 -23.41 -13.95 -24.26
C GLN A 379 -23.91 -14.35 -22.86
N ALA A 380 -23.05 -14.96 -22.03
CA ALA A 380 -23.42 -15.35 -20.68
C ALA A 380 -23.76 -14.15 -19.78
N LEU A 381 -23.09 -13.01 -19.95
CA LEU A 381 -23.35 -11.76 -19.23
C LEU A 381 -24.66 -11.11 -19.68
N ASP A 382 -24.95 -11.13 -20.98
CA ASP A 382 -26.19 -10.59 -21.55
C ASP A 382 -27.41 -11.44 -21.13
N GLU A 383 -27.27 -12.77 -21.08
CA GLU A 383 -28.32 -13.69 -20.62
C GLU A 383 -28.81 -13.39 -19.19
N VAL A 384 -27.97 -12.79 -18.36
CA VAL A 384 -28.27 -12.54 -16.93
C VAL A 384 -28.64 -11.09 -16.61
N LEU A 385 -28.59 -10.20 -17.62
CA LEU A 385 -29.06 -8.82 -17.49
C LEU A 385 -30.59 -8.77 -17.62
N GLY A 386 -31.24 -8.21 -16.59
CA GLY A 386 -32.67 -7.94 -16.62
C GLY A 386 -32.97 -6.56 -17.18
N VAL A 387 -34.19 -6.40 -17.71
CA VAL A 387 -34.74 -5.11 -18.15
C VAL A 387 -35.82 -4.68 -17.16
N THR A 388 -35.87 -3.40 -16.80
CA THR A 388 -36.88 -2.84 -15.89
C THR A 388 -38.29 -2.91 -16.49
N GLU A 389 -39.26 -3.45 -15.75
CA GLU A 389 -40.67 -3.45 -16.15
C GLU A 389 -41.26 -2.04 -16.02
N GLY A 390 -41.60 -1.41 -17.16
CA GLY A 390 -42.16 -0.05 -17.22
C GLY A 390 -41.92 0.68 -18.54
N ASP A 391 -40.87 0.32 -19.29
CA ASP A 391 -40.48 0.97 -20.55
C ASP A 391 -40.82 0.12 -21.80
N GLU A 392 -42.09 -0.30 -21.93
CA GLU A 392 -42.57 -1.00 -23.13
C GLU A 392 -42.52 -0.13 -24.42
N HIS A 393 -42.14 1.16 -24.31
CA HIS A 393 -42.04 2.09 -25.44
C HIS A 393 -40.63 2.26 -26.04
N GLU A 394 -39.58 1.61 -25.50
CA GLU A 394 -38.22 1.66 -26.09
C GLU A 394 -37.81 0.37 -26.86
N LEU A 395 -38.77 -0.51 -27.15
CA LEU A 395 -38.52 -1.74 -27.92
C LEU A 395 -38.11 -1.49 -29.39
N GLU A 396 -38.22 -0.26 -29.92
CA GLU A 396 -37.79 0.12 -31.28
C GLU A 396 -36.32 0.58 -31.40
N PHE A 397 -35.52 0.60 -30.31
CA PHE A 397 -34.08 0.94 -30.35
C PHE A 397 -33.13 -0.22 -29.94
N SER A 398 -33.57 -1.47 -30.01
CA SER A 398 -32.81 -2.64 -29.52
C SER A 398 -31.80 -3.24 -30.52
N LEU A 399 -30.87 -2.42 -31.04
CA LEU A 399 -29.61 -2.90 -31.63
C LEU A 399 -28.37 -2.56 -30.79
N ASP A 400 -28.50 -1.77 -29.71
CA ASP A 400 -27.38 -1.35 -28.85
C ASP A 400 -27.31 -2.09 -27.50
N SER A 401 -28.08 -3.15 -27.27
CA SER A 401 -27.92 -3.96 -26.04
C SER A 401 -26.59 -4.72 -25.96
N GLN A 402 -25.90 -4.89 -27.10
CA GLN A 402 -24.56 -5.49 -27.18
C GLN A 402 -23.43 -4.57 -26.67
N ALA A 403 -23.73 -3.32 -26.29
CA ALA A 403 -22.71 -2.32 -25.95
C ALA A 403 -22.59 -2.02 -24.43
N VAL A 404 -23.30 -2.75 -23.56
CA VAL A 404 -23.35 -2.42 -22.12
C VAL A 404 -22.54 -3.39 -21.25
N THR A 405 -22.49 -4.68 -21.60
CA THR A 405 -21.58 -5.64 -20.96
C THR A 405 -20.19 -5.55 -21.57
N VAL A 406 -19.18 -5.71 -20.73
CA VAL A 406 -17.79 -5.53 -21.14
C VAL A 406 -17.05 -6.86 -20.98
N ALA A 407 -16.67 -7.46 -22.10
CA ALA A 407 -15.79 -8.62 -22.14
C ALA A 407 -14.45 -8.21 -22.74
N LEU A 408 -13.43 -8.09 -21.88
CA LEU A 408 -12.08 -7.62 -22.21
C LEU A 408 -11.12 -8.77 -22.43
N VAL A 409 -10.08 -8.50 -23.22
CA VAL A 409 -8.95 -9.41 -23.41
C VAL A 409 -7.66 -8.76 -22.89
N SER A 410 -6.93 -9.50 -22.07
CA SER A 410 -5.65 -9.10 -21.47
C SER A 410 -4.56 -10.13 -21.81
N PRO A 411 -3.70 -9.84 -22.81
CA PRO A 411 -2.74 -10.82 -23.29
C PRO A 411 -1.68 -11.14 -22.24
N PHE A 412 -1.12 -12.33 -22.35
CA PHE A 412 -0.03 -12.79 -21.49
C PHE A 412 1.22 -11.94 -21.66
N ARG A 413 1.87 -11.65 -20.53
CA ARG A 413 3.13 -10.92 -20.44
C ARG A 413 4.06 -11.70 -19.52
N ASP A 414 5.26 -12.03 -20.01
CA ASP A 414 6.22 -12.87 -19.28
C ASP A 414 6.61 -12.24 -17.93
N GLU A 415 6.59 -10.91 -17.85
CA GLU A 415 6.87 -10.13 -16.65
C GLU A 415 5.88 -10.40 -15.50
N LEU A 416 4.69 -10.92 -15.78
CA LEU A 416 3.65 -11.21 -14.79
C LEU A 416 3.75 -12.61 -14.16
N ILE A 417 4.65 -13.48 -14.66
CA ILE A 417 4.82 -14.84 -14.14
C ILE A 417 5.39 -14.82 -12.72
N ALA A 418 6.42 -14.01 -12.52
CA ALA A 418 7.18 -13.93 -11.28
C ALA A 418 7.09 -12.50 -10.76
N LEU A 419 5.94 -12.18 -10.17
CA LEU A 419 5.72 -10.87 -9.57
C LEU A 419 6.75 -10.61 -8.46
N PRO A 420 7.29 -9.38 -8.38
CA PRO A 420 8.07 -8.91 -7.25
C PRO A 420 7.32 -9.07 -5.92
N ARG A 421 8.06 -8.93 -4.82
CA ARG A 421 7.47 -9.08 -3.48
C ARG A 421 6.73 -7.83 -3.02
N SER A 422 7.27 -6.66 -3.30
CA SER A 422 6.78 -5.39 -2.76
C SER A 422 5.64 -4.81 -3.61
N TRP A 423 4.75 -4.05 -2.98
CA TRP A 423 3.64 -3.38 -3.66
C TRP A 423 4.12 -2.47 -4.79
N ASP A 424 5.10 -1.61 -4.54
CA ASP A 424 5.57 -0.62 -5.53
C ASP A 424 6.17 -1.31 -6.76
N ASP A 425 6.99 -2.35 -6.55
CA ASP A 425 7.58 -3.11 -7.66
C ASP A 425 6.52 -3.85 -8.50
N VAL A 426 5.46 -4.38 -7.85
CA VAL A 426 4.35 -5.02 -8.55
C VAL A 426 3.59 -3.99 -9.38
N VAL A 427 3.27 -2.84 -8.81
CA VAL A 427 2.60 -1.74 -9.53
C VAL A 427 3.45 -1.28 -10.72
N ASP A 428 4.77 -1.23 -10.60
CA ASP A 428 5.66 -0.89 -11.72
C ASP A 428 5.67 -1.95 -12.82
N VAL A 429 5.57 -3.24 -12.48
CA VAL A 429 5.36 -4.30 -13.49
C VAL A 429 4.00 -4.12 -14.18
N VAL A 430 2.94 -3.92 -13.40
CA VAL A 430 1.57 -3.72 -13.88
C VAL A 430 1.47 -2.54 -14.85
N ARG A 431 2.12 -1.42 -14.52
CA ARG A 431 2.23 -0.22 -15.36
C ARG A 431 3.00 -0.48 -16.65
N ARG A 432 4.18 -1.12 -16.58
CA ARG A 432 4.98 -1.49 -17.77
C ARG A 432 4.23 -2.44 -18.71
N CYS A 433 3.38 -3.31 -18.16
CA CYS A 433 2.53 -4.19 -18.94
C CYS A 433 1.33 -3.47 -19.58
N GLY A 434 1.03 -2.23 -19.18
CA GLY A 434 -0.11 -1.46 -19.64
C GLY A 434 -1.45 -2.02 -19.15
N LEU A 435 -1.46 -2.78 -18.04
CA LEU A 435 -2.68 -3.44 -17.57
C LEU A 435 -3.75 -2.44 -17.10
N GLY A 436 -3.35 -1.31 -16.52
CA GLY A 436 -4.28 -0.26 -16.09
C GLY A 436 -5.14 0.25 -17.25
N ASP A 437 -4.54 0.49 -18.42
CA ASP A 437 -5.25 0.96 -19.61
C ASP A 437 -6.18 -0.12 -20.19
N ARG A 438 -5.85 -1.40 -19.99
CA ARG A 438 -6.68 -2.53 -20.43
C ARG A 438 -7.94 -2.68 -19.60
N VAL A 439 -7.87 -2.35 -18.31
CA VAL A 439 -9.02 -2.41 -17.39
C VAL A 439 -9.70 -1.07 -17.21
N ALA A 440 -9.26 -0.02 -17.92
CA ALA A 440 -9.82 1.32 -17.81
C ALA A 440 -11.32 1.38 -18.18
N GLU A 441 -11.78 0.50 -19.07
CA GLU A 441 -13.21 0.38 -19.42
C GLU A 441 -14.07 -0.16 -18.26
N LEU A 442 -13.45 -0.79 -17.26
CA LEU A 442 -14.12 -1.23 -16.04
C LEU A 442 -14.30 -0.06 -15.04
N ALA A 443 -13.67 1.08 -15.27
CA ALA A 443 -13.72 2.23 -14.39
C ALA A 443 -15.12 2.87 -14.35
N PRO A 444 -15.53 3.42 -13.19
CA PRO A 444 -16.58 4.44 -13.14
C PRO A 444 -16.31 5.54 -14.18
N GLN A 445 -17.33 6.02 -14.90
CA GLN A 445 -17.17 7.22 -15.72
C GLN A 445 -16.85 8.43 -14.81
N PRO A 446 -15.73 9.15 -15.01
CA PRO A 446 -15.38 10.28 -14.15
C PRO A 446 -16.23 11.52 -14.42
N LEU A 447 -16.63 12.24 -13.36
CA LEU A 447 -16.93 13.67 -13.45
C LEU A 447 -15.63 14.44 -13.76
N PRO A 448 -15.58 15.30 -14.79
CA PRO A 448 -14.38 16.06 -15.10
C PRO A 448 -14.27 17.30 -14.19
N GLU A 449 -13.25 17.34 -13.33
CA GLU A 449 -12.84 18.60 -12.68
C GLU A 449 -11.76 19.32 -13.48
N ALA A 450 -11.96 20.63 -13.61
CA ALA A 450 -11.17 21.54 -14.43
C ALA A 450 -9.80 21.86 -13.79
N VAL A 451 -8.74 21.69 -14.57
CA VAL A 451 -7.39 22.16 -14.20
C VAL A 451 -7.35 23.68 -14.34
N GLY A 452 -7.17 24.35 -13.20
CA GLY A 452 -7.06 25.80 -13.08
C GLY A 452 -5.73 26.38 -13.59
N ASN A 453 -5.83 27.59 -14.12
CA ASN A 453 -4.84 28.35 -14.88
C ASN A 453 -3.48 28.61 -14.19
N GLU A 454 -2.49 28.69 -15.07
CA GLU A 454 -1.15 29.27 -14.91
C GLU A 454 -1.18 30.73 -14.42
N ALA A 455 -0.22 31.09 -13.56
CA ALA A 455 0.24 32.47 -13.41
C ALA A 455 1.71 32.58 -12.97
N ASP A 456 2.39 33.53 -13.62
CA ASP A 456 3.69 34.17 -13.40
C ASP A 456 4.99 33.43 -13.79
N VAL A 457 5.45 33.71 -15.01
CA VAL A 457 6.79 33.38 -15.53
C VAL A 457 7.78 34.50 -15.17
N PRO A 458 8.96 34.19 -14.61
CA PRO A 458 10.01 35.17 -14.31
C PRO A 458 10.66 35.78 -15.57
N THR A 459 10.98 37.06 -15.42
CA THR A 459 11.75 37.96 -16.28
C THR A 459 13.23 37.54 -16.41
N SER A 460 13.80 37.56 -17.63
CA SER A 460 15.22 37.31 -18.02
C SER A 460 15.94 36.00 -17.55
N VAL A 461 17.00 35.58 -18.25
CA VAL A 461 17.84 34.42 -17.84
C VAL A 461 18.71 34.75 -16.62
N GLU A 462 19.21 35.99 -16.53
CA GLU A 462 20.12 36.42 -15.48
C GLU A 462 19.44 36.52 -14.11
N GLU A 463 18.20 37.01 -14.06
CA GLU A 463 17.41 37.03 -12.82
C GLU A 463 17.12 35.61 -12.32
N ARG A 464 16.83 34.67 -13.23
CA ARG A 464 16.63 33.25 -12.88
C ARG A 464 17.93 32.58 -12.36
N ARG A 465 19.10 32.92 -12.93
CA ARG A 465 20.41 32.50 -12.41
C ARG A 465 20.66 33.06 -11.00
N GLY A 466 20.38 34.34 -10.79
CA GLY A 466 20.48 35.01 -9.50
C GLY A 466 19.60 34.36 -8.42
N ALA A 467 18.32 34.14 -8.74
CA ALA A 467 17.37 33.49 -7.84
C ALA A 467 17.78 32.06 -7.49
N LEU A 468 18.25 31.27 -8.47
CA LEU A 468 18.77 29.92 -8.24
C LEU A 468 19.98 29.93 -7.30
N ARG A 469 20.92 30.86 -7.51
CA ARG A 469 22.12 31.01 -6.67
C ARG A 469 21.78 31.36 -5.23
N GLU A 470 20.91 32.34 -5.02
CA GLU A 470 20.50 32.78 -3.68
C GLU A 470 19.72 31.69 -2.94
N ARG A 471 18.82 31.01 -3.64
CA ARG A 471 18.06 29.90 -3.08
C ARG A 471 18.96 28.73 -2.69
N ALA A 472 19.90 28.35 -3.56
CA ALA A 472 20.87 27.31 -3.24
C ALA A 472 21.80 27.74 -2.08
N ALA A 473 22.20 29.01 -2.01
CA ALA A 473 23.05 29.51 -0.92
C ALA A 473 22.41 29.41 0.46
N SER A 474 21.10 29.68 0.58
CA SER A 474 20.39 29.51 1.87
C SER A 474 20.34 28.06 2.33
N LEU A 475 20.37 27.10 1.40
CA LEU A 475 20.30 25.67 1.67
C LEU A 475 21.66 25.02 2.01
N VAL A 476 22.81 25.64 1.67
CA VAL A 476 24.15 25.08 1.97
C VAL A 476 24.42 24.98 3.49
N PHE A 477 23.88 25.90 4.28
CA PHE A 477 24.03 25.92 5.74
C PHE A 477 22.75 25.49 6.49
N ALA A 478 21.82 24.85 5.78
CA ALA A 478 20.51 24.48 6.33
C ALA A 478 20.57 23.52 7.53
N GLU A 479 21.70 22.83 7.78
CA GLU A 479 21.90 22.04 9.00
C GLU A 479 22.02 22.91 10.26
N ARG A 480 22.50 24.17 10.13
CA ARG A 480 22.59 25.14 11.23
C ARG A 480 21.36 26.01 11.35
N THR A 481 20.82 26.44 10.20
CA THR A 481 19.63 27.31 10.10
C THR A 481 18.33 26.53 9.88
N GLY A 482 18.33 25.20 10.11
CA GLY A 482 17.22 24.30 9.79
C GLY A 482 15.88 24.61 10.47
N LEU A 483 15.90 25.48 11.49
CA LEU A 483 14.71 26.02 12.15
C LEU A 483 14.01 27.12 11.35
N ASP A 484 14.67 27.70 10.34
CA ASP A 484 14.10 28.74 9.49
C ASP A 484 13.07 28.13 8.51
N GLY A 485 11.80 28.47 8.71
CA GLY A 485 10.69 28.07 7.85
C GLY A 485 10.78 28.58 6.41
N ALA A 486 11.54 29.64 6.13
CA ALA A 486 11.72 30.21 4.80
C ALA A 486 12.52 29.29 3.85
N LEU A 487 13.26 28.33 4.41
CA LEU A 487 14.03 27.33 3.64
C LEU A 487 13.13 26.31 2.92
N GLY A 488 11.80 26.31 3.13
CA GLY A 488 10.88 25.35 2.50
C GLY A 488 10.98 23.93 3.06
N PHE A 489 10.08 23.05 2.62
CA PHE A 489 10.01 21.65 3.06
C PHE A 489 10.13 20.74 1.84
N LEU A 490 11.25 20.03 1.70
CA LEU A 490 11.39 18.97 0.72
C LEU A 490 10.84 17.68 1.35
N SER A 491 9.68 17.24 0.89
CA SER A 491 9.06 16.00 1.34
C SER A 491 9.69 14.81 0.61
N THR A 492 10.89 14.38 1.04
CA THR A 492 11.58 13.24 0.41
C THR A 492 10.76 11.96 0.55
N GLU A 493 10.98 10.96 -0.31
CA GLU A 493 10.24 9.69 -0.27
C GLU A 493 10.34 9.00 1.11
N PRO A 494 11.51 8.89 1.77
CA PRO A 494 11.59 8.35 3.13
C PRO A 494 10.77 9.13 4.16
N LEU A 495 10.60 10.44 3.96
CA LEU A 495 9.85 11.31 4.86
C LEU A 495 8.34 11.19 4.63
N GLN A 496 7.91 11.07 3.38
CA GLN A 496 6.52 10.75 3.04
C GLN A 496 6.14 9.38 3.56
N ARG A 497 7.01 8.36 3.44
CA ARG A 497 6.78 7.04 4.06
C ARG A 497 6.73 7.12 5.58
N LEU A 498 7.67 7.84 6.21
CA LEU A 498 7.64 8.04 7.66
C LEU A 498 6.33 8.69 8.14
N ILE A 499 5.80 9.68 7.42
CA ILE A 499 4.52 10.31 7.79
C ILE A 499 3.34 9.41 7.43
N GLY A 500 3.38 8.74 6.28
CA GLY A 500 2.34 7.86 5.75
C GLY A 500 2.09 6.65 6.62
N ASP A 501 3.14 5.92 6.99
CA ASP A 501 3.06 4.73 7.84
C ASP A 501 2.69 5.06 9.30
N HIS A 502 2.77 6.33 9.69
CA HIS A 502 2.52 6.81 11.05
C HIS A 502 1.42 7.89 11.10
N ARG A 503 0.37 7.72 10.29
CA ARG A 503 -0.82 8.59 10.31
C ARG A 503 -1.76 8.32 11.48
N SER A 504 -1.95 7.05 11.83
CA SER A 504 -2.87 6.56 12.87
C SER A 504 -2.19 6.20 14.19
N SER A 505 -0.85 6.25 14.24
CA SER A 505 -0.05 5.97 15.43
C SER A 505 1.25 6.76 15.40
N LEU A 506 1.84 7.01 16.57
CA LEU A 506 3.10 7.74 16.65
C LEU A 506 4.27 6.90 16.12
N PRO A 507 5.25 7.52 15.44
CA PRO A 507 6.42 6.82 14.92
C PRO A 507 7.24 6.21 16.05
N VAL A 508 7.67 4.96 15.87
CA VAL A 508 8.64 4.26 16.72
C VAL A 508 9.70 3.68 15.79
N THR A 509 10.59 4.56 15.34
CA THR A 509 11.39 4.36 14.14
C THR A 509 12.82 4.85 14.32
N VAL A 510 13.76 4.16 13.67
CA VAL A 510 15.16 4.59 13.58
C VAL A 510 15.43 5.06 12.15
N VAL A 511 15.81 6.31 11.99
CA VAL A 511 16.16 6.89 10.69
C VAL A 511 17.67 6.78 10.49
N VAL A 512 18.09 5.79 9.70
CA VAL A 512 19.50 5.54 9.39
C VAL A 512 19.90 6.34 8.14
N GLY A 513 21.03 7.04 8.19
CA GLY A 513 21.53 7.75 7.00
C GLY A 513 23.03 8.06 7.08
N ALA A 514 23.67 8.21 5.92
CA ALA A 514 25.07 8.63 5.83
C ALA A 514 25.27 10.06 6.39
N LYS A 515 26.52 10.46 6.59
CA LYS A 515 26.83 11.85 6.97
C LYS A 515 26.49 12.79 5.81
N GLY A 516 25.83 13.92 6.09
CA GLY A 516 25.30 14.83 5.06
C GLY A 516 24.02 14.33 4.35
N ALA A 517 23.39 13.24 4.80
CA ALA A 517 22.14 12.74 4.24
C ALA A 517 20.88 13.54 4.64
N GLY A 518 21.01 14.57 5.49
CA GLY A 518 19.89 15.42 5.91
C GLY A 518 19.22 15.04 7.25
N LYS A 519 19.80 14.16 8.06
CA LYS A 519 19.28 13.76 9.39
C LYS A 519 18.99 14.96 10.30
N THR A 520 20.00 15.80 10.53
CA THR A 520 19.89 17.01 11.37
C THR A 520 18.94 18.04 10.79
N PHE A 521 18.86 18.14 9.47
CA PHE A 521 17.86 18.99 8.82
C PHE A 521 16.44 18.49 9.12
N THR A 522 16.17 17.19 8.96
CA THR A 522 14.84 16.60 9.26
C THR A 522 14.49 16.75 10.74
N PHE A 523 15.44 16.49 11.65
CA PHE A 523 15.27 16.73 13.09
C PHE A 523 14.91 18.20 13.38
N ALA A 524 15.65 19.15 12.82
CA ALA A 524 15.38 20.57 13.01
C ALA A 524 13.99 20.96 12.47
N ARG A 525 13.56 20.37 11.35
CA ARG A 525 12.21 20.59 10.80
C ARG A 525 11.11 20.06 11.69
N MET A 526 11.30 18.88 12.31
CA MET A 526 10.38 18.34 13.32
C MET A 526 10.28 19.29 14.53
N CYS A 527 11.42 19.75 15.05
CA CYS A 527 11.45 20.72 16.15
C CYS A 527 10.77 22.05 15.78
N ALA A 528 11.04 22.59 14.59
CA ALA A 528 10.43 23.83 14.11
C ALA A 528 8.93 23.70 13.83
N ALA A 529 8.42 22.49 13.59
CA ALA A 529 7.00 22.22 13.49
C ALA A 529 6.35 22.12 14.87
N GLY A 530 7.06 21.60 15.86
CA GLY A 530 6.65 21.55 17.27
C GLY A 530 5.62 20.48 17.60
N SER A 531 4.80 20.05 16.64
CA SER A 531 3.95 18.87 16.76
C SER A 531 4.05 17.96 15.53
N TRP A 532 3.65 16.70 15.70
CA TRP A 532 3.62 15.71 14.61
C TRP A 532 2.65 16.12 13.50
N SER A 533 1.48 16.65 13.86
CA SER A 533 0.49 17.11 12.87
C SER A 533 0.96 18.32 12.09
N ASP A 534 1.63 19.27 12.75
CA ASP A 534 2.19 20.43 12.05
C ASP A 534 3.35 20.04 11.14
N PHE A 535 4.13 19.03 11.52
CA PHE A 535 5.19 18.48 10.68
C PHE A 535 4.62 17.81 9.43
N ALA A 536 3.60 16.95 9.58
CA ALA A 536 2.88 16.33 8.48
C ALA A 536 2.23 17.38 7.55
N ARG A 537 1.58 18.41 8.12
CA ARG A 537 0.94 19.49 7.34
C ARG A 537 1.94 20.25 6.47
N ARG A 538 3.16 20.49 6.97
CA ARG A 538 4.25 21.10 6.17
C ARG A 538 4.73 20.18 5.04
N ALA A 539 4.60 18.87 5.21
CA ALA A 539 4.79 17.86 4.17
C ALA A 539 3.58 17.72 3.22
N ARG A 540 2.53 18.53 3.40
CA ARG A 540 1.21 18.45 2.74
C ARG A 540 0.41 17.17 3.03
N MET A 541 0.77 16.47 4.09
CA MET A 541 0.07 15.27 4.54
C MET A 541 -0.78 15.57 5.77
N GLN A 542 -1.73 14.70 6.08
CA GLN A 542 -2.50 14.76 7.31
C GLN A 542 -2.29 13.49 8.12
N VAL A 543 -2.27 13.64 9.44
CA VAL A 543 -2.20 12.55 10.43
C VAL A 543 -3.37 12.70 11.38
N LEU A 544 -3.86 11.57 11.92
CA LEU A 544 -4.96 11.54 12.88
C LEU A 544 -4.47 11.79 14.31
N ASP A 545 -3.28 11.30 14.62
CA ASP A 545 -2.68 11.40 15.94
C ASP A 545 -1.72 12.58 16.02
N ASP A 546 -2.05 13.59 16.85
CA ASP A 546 -1.08 14.65 17.17
C ASP A 546 -0.25 14.31 18.41
N ALA A 547 1.00 14.74 18.40
CA ALA A 547 1.91 14.64 19.54
C ALA A 547 2.85 15.84 19.59
N LEU A 548 3.16 16.28 20.81
CA LEU A 548 4.21 17.27 21.02
C LEU A 548 5.57 16.63 20.67
N VAL A 549 6.36 17.30 19.83
CA VAL A 549 7.73 16.88 19.54
C VAL A 549 8.62 17.27 20.72
N VAL A 550 9.33 16.29 21.29
CA VAL A 550 10.18 16.46 22.48
C VAL A 550 11.61 16.00 22.16
N PRO A 551 12.55 16.93 21.94
CA PRO A 551 13.94 16.58 21.67
C PRO A 551 14.66 16.15 22.95
N VAL A 552 15.06 14.89 23.00
CA VAL A 552 15.81 14.32 24.13
C VAL A 552 17.29 14.68 24.01
N LEU A 553 17.86 14.47 22.82
CA LEU A 553 19.19 14.93 22.44
C LEU A 553 19.10 15.77 21.17
N ASP A 554 19.88 16.85 21.13
CA ASP A 554 19.98 17.78 20.01
C ASP A 554 21.46 18.04 19.66
N PRO A 555 21.81 18.32 18.39
CA PRO A 555 23.19 18.60 17.98
C PRO A 555 23.74 19.88 18.62
N ALA A 556 25.00 19.87 19.06
CA ALA A 556 25.61 21.00 19.77
C ALA A 556 25.68 22.31 18.98
N ASN A 557 25.70 22.23 17.63
CA ASN A 557 25.87 23.36 16.72
C ASN A 557 24.56 23.85 16.06
N LEU A 558 23.40 23.39 16.51
CA LEU A 558 22.12 23.88 16.01
C LEU A 558 21.85 25.28 16.61
N ASP A 559 21.60 26.30 15.78
CA ASP A 559 21.35 27.66 16.28
C ASP A 559 20.09 27.67 17.14
N GLN A 560 20.26 27.82 18.46
CA GLN A 560 19.15 27.78 19.43
C GLN A 560 18.40 29.12 19.57
N GLN A 561 18.71 30.12 18.74
CA GLN A 561 18.08 31.42 18.88
C GLN A 561 16.62 31.39 18.40
N PRO A 562 15.65 31.85 19.21
CA PRO A 562 14.28 32.03 18.76
C PRO A 562 14.28 33.12 17.69
N THR A 563 14.11 32.73 16.42
CA THR A 563 13.77 33.69 15.37
C THR A 563 12.46 34.37 15.78
N GLY A 564 12.43 35.71 15.78
CA GLY A 564 11.38 36.57 16.37
C GLY A 564 9.94 36.39 15.91
N ASP A 565 9.64 35.35 15.14
CA ASP A 565 8.34 34.97 14.61
C ASP A 565 7.62 33.89 15.45
N GLY A 566 8.09 33.59 16.67
CA GLY A 566 7.39 32.67 17.59
C GLY A 566 7.54 31.17 17.28
N ARG A 567 8.66 30.75 16.69
CA ARG A 567 9.01 29.32 16.45
C ARG A 567 9.95 28.78 17.51
N THR A 568 9.71 27.55 17.96
CA THR A 568 10.35 26.92 19.14
C THR A 568 11.64 26.18 18.81
N GLY A 569 12.74 26.51 19.49
CA GLY A 569 13.98 25.71 19.48
C GLY A 569 13.85 24.42 20.33
N PRO A 570 14.86 23.54 20.32
CA PRO A 570 14.80 22.30 21.10
C PRO A 570 14.55 22.49 22.59
N GLN A 571 15.13 23.53 23.20
CA GLN A 571 14.90 23.83 24.60
C GLN A 571 13.46 24.28 24.87
N ASP A 572 12.88 25.13 24.01
CA ASP A 572 11.51 25.61 24.15
C ASP A 572 10.50 24.45 24.10
N LEU A 573 10.79 23.40 23.33
CA LEU A 573 9.96 22.19 23.28
C LEU A 573 10.03 21.37 24.56
N ARG A 574 11.22 21.23 25.18
CA ARG A 574 11.37 20.62 26.50
C ARG A 574 10.66 21.44 27.58
N ASP A 575 10.71 22.77 27.49
CA ASP A 575 10.01 23.69 28.39
C ASP A 575 8.48 23.56 28.26
N ARG A 576 7.97 23.51 27.03
CA ARG A 576 6.56 23.21 26.74
C ARG A 576 6.15 21.84 27.24
N ALA A 577 7.03 20.84 27.11
CA ALA A 577 6.79 19.52 27.67
C ALA A 577 6.64 19.61 29.20
N ALA A 578 7.56 20.28 29.90
CA ALA A 578 7.47 20.46 31.35
C ALA A 578 6.33 21.38 31.83
N GLY A 579 5.65 22.11 30.94
CA GLY A 579 4.69 23.15 31.33
C GLY A 579 5.34 24.33 32.04
N GLY A 580 6.63 24.56 31.80
CA GLY A 580 7.47 25.49 32.55
C GLY A 580 8.93 25.38 32.14
N ARG A 581 9.86 25.36 33.10
CA ARG A 581 11.29 25.17 32.81
C ARG A 581 11.61 23.69 32.70
N GLY A 582 11.85 23.22 31.49
CA GLY A 582 12.20 21.84 31.19
C GLY A 582 13.69 21.55 31.40
N ALA A 583 14.05 20.28 31.24
CA ALA A 583 15.43 19.85 31.35
C ALA A 583 16.28 20.43 30.21
N THR A 584 17.53 20.76 30.53
CA THR A 584 18.52 21.22 29.56
C THR A 584 19.28 20.03 28.96
N ARG A 585 19.78 20.18 27.73
CA ARG A 585 20.68 19.19 27.09
C ARG A 585 21.82 18.76 28.00
N SER A 586 22.43 19.70 28.73
CA SER A 586 23.53 19.43 29.66
C SER A 586 23.12 18.55 30.84
N GLN A 587 21.89 18.68 31.34
CA GLN A 587 21.37 17.81 32.40
C GLN A 587 21.15 16.38 31.90
N ILE A 588 20.61 16.22 30.68
CA ILE A 588 20.42 14.91 30.06
C ILE A 588 21.77 14.24 29.78
N LEU A 589 22.73 14.98 29.22
CA LEU A 589 24.10 14.48 29.02
C LEU A 589 24.79 14.11 30.33
N LYS A 590 24.49 14.82 31.43
CA LYS A 590 25.02 14.45 32.74
C LYS A 590 24.52 13.07 33.18
N VAL A 591 23.22 12.78 33.04
CA VAL A 591 22.64 11.45 33.35
C VAL A 591 23.35 10.35 32.55
N LEU A 592 23.54 10.56 31.24
CA LEU A 592 24.21 9.59 30.37
C LEU A 592 25.69 9.39 30.74
N ASN A 593 26.41 10.46 31.06
CA ASN A 593 27.82 10.38 31.45
C ASN A 593 28.01 9.78 32.85
N ASP A 594 27.09 10.02 33.78
CA ASP A 594 27.12 9.41 35.11
C ASP A 594 26.86 7.90 35.00
N ALA A 595 25.96 7.46 34.11
CA ALA A 595 25.74 6.04 33.79
C ALA A 595 26.96 5.37 33.13
N LEU A 596 27.73 6.09 32.30
CA LEU A 596 28.99 5.56 31.75
C LEU A 596 30.08 5.36 32.83
N ARG A 597 29.98 6.07 33.96
CA ARG A 597 30.97 6.06 35.04
C ARG A 597 30.63 5.07 36.16
N SER A 598 29.46 4.44 36.14
CA SER A 598 28.95 3.63 37.25
C SER A 598 29.61 2.25 37.44
N GLY A 599 30.62 1.88 36.64
CA GLY A 599 31.40 0.64 36.84
C GLY A 599 30.79 -0.60 36.17
N ASP A 600 30.81 -1.75 36.86
CA ASP A 600 30.50 -3.10 36.33
C ASP A 600 29.10 -3.23 35.67
N ASP A 601 28.15 -2.38 36.05
CA ASP A 601 26.78 -2.36 35.49
C ASP A 601 26.67 -1.60 34.15
N SER A 602 27.71 -0.88 33.74
CA SER A 602 27.70 -0.04 32.52
C SER A 602 27.65 -0.84 31.20
N THR A 603 27.76 -2.18 31.27
CA THR A 603 27.59 -3.08 30.12
C THR A 603 26.25 -3.83 30.11
N ASP A 604 25.36 -3.57 31.07
CA ASP A 604 24.03 -4.19 31.11
C ASP A 604 23.01 -3.40 30.27
N SER A 605 22.37 -4.07 29.32
CA SER A 605 21.30 -3.48 28.50
C SER A 605 20.08 -3.06 29.30
N TYR A 606 19.74 -3.73 30.41
CA TYR A 606 18.59 -3.37 31.23
C TYR A 606 18.81 -2.05 31.97
N VAL A 607 20.02 -1.83 32.47
CA VAL A 607 20.43 -0.56 33.08
C VAL A 607 20.37 0.56 32.05
N TRP A 608 20.89 0.34 30.84
CA TRP A 608 20.82 1.32 29.76
C TRP A 608 19.39 1.60 29.30
N LEU A 609 18.49 0.62 29.33
CA LEU A 609 17.09 0.81 28.98
C LEU A 609 16.47 1.81 29.96
N ASN A 610 16.65 1.59 31.26
CA ASN A 610 16.16 2.51 32.30
C ASN A 610 16.79 3.91 32.16
N VAL A 611 18.09 4.00 31.87
CA VAL A 611 18.78 5.29 31.64
C VAL A 611 18.15 6.05 30.47
N TRP A 612 17.87 5.39 29.34
CA TRP A 612 17.24 6.05 28.19
C TRP A 612 15.80 6.45 28.48
N LEU A 613 15.01 5.58 29.11
CA LEU A 613 13.65 5.88 29.54
C LEU A 613 13.63 7.07 30.51
N ARG A 614 14.61 7.16 31.40
CA ARG A 614 14.78 8.30 32.32
C ARG A 614 15.10 9.58 31.57
N CYS A 615 16.00 9.54 30.59
CA CYS A 615 16.28 10.70 29.74
C CYS A 615 15.02 11.18 29.00
N MET A 616 14.20 10.25 28.50
CA MET A 616 12.93 10.56 27.87
C MET A 616 11.92 11.16 28.86
N ALA A 617 11.78 10.59 30.06
CA ALA A 617 10.89 11.11 31.09
C ALA A 617 11.26 12.54 31.50
N ILE A 618 12.55 12.78 31.75
CA ILE A 618 13.10 14.09 32.11
C ILE A 618 12.88 15.11 30.98
N ALA A 619 13.13 14.72 29.72
CA ALA A 619 12.87 15.58 28.56
C ALA A 619 11.36 15.86 28.38
N GLY A 620 10.53 14.87 28.70
CA GLY A 620 9.06 14.92 28.66
C GLY A 620 8.41 15.74 29.78
N GLY A 621 9.18 16.17 30.77
CA GLY A 621 8.74 17.06 31.85
C GLY A 621 8.76 16.49 33.26
N SER A 622 9.20 15.24 33.47
CA SER A 622 9.34 14.66 34.82
C SER A 622 10.45 15.36 35.62
N GLU A 623 10.24 15.51 36.92
CA GLU A 623 11.23 16.12 37.81
C GLU A 623 12.51 15.26 37.90
N VAL A 624 13.66 15.91 37.92
CA VAL A 624 14.96 15.22 38.06
C VAL A 624 15.13 14.75 39.52
N ALA A 625 14.82 13.49 39.80
CA ALA A 625 15.06 12.86 41.11
C ALA A 625 16.34 11.99 41.12
N PRO A 626 16.91 11.67 42.30
CA PRO A 626 18.04 10.74 42.43
C PRO A 626 17.71 9.33 41.91
N ASP A 627 18.72 8.62 41.39
CA ASP A 627 18.60 7.35 40.67
C ASP A 627 17.83 6.26 41.44
N ALA A 628 18.07 6.16 42.75
CA ALA A 628 17.47 5.11 43.58
C ALA A 628 15.94 5.25 43.79
N SER A 629 15.35 6.41 43.46
CA SER A 629 13.92 6.71 43.66
C SER A 629 13.16 7.00 42.36
N PHE A 630 13.85 7.04 41.22
CA PHE A 630 13.25 7.43 39.94
C PHE A 630 12.82 6.19 39.13
N ASP A 631 11.51 5.97 39.02
CA ASP A 631 10.93 4.90 38.20
C ASP A 631 10.58 5.45 36.82
N ALA A 632 11.52 5.29 35.88
CA ALA A 632 11.40 5.85 34.53
C ALA A 632 10.21 5.31 33.74
N GLU A 633 9.85 4.04 33.93
CA GLU A 633 8.70 3.43 33.25
C GLU A 633 7.41 4.05 33.74
N ARG A 634 7.24 4.15 35.07
CA ARG A 634 6.04 4.75 35.68
C ARG A 634 5.87 6.21 35.28
N GLU A 635 6.94 6.98 35.25
CA GLU A 635 6.93 8.38 34.84
C GLU A 635 6.51 8.55 33.37
N LEU A 636 7.08 7.75 32.47
CA LEU A 636 6.69 7.77 31.05
C LEU A 636 5.23 7.35 30.83
N LEU A 637 4.77 6.32 31.55
CA LEU A 637 3.36 5.89 31.50
C LEU A 637 2.43 7.00 31.99
N ALA A 638 2.79 7.70 33.06
CA ALA A 638 2.03 8.83 33.57
C ALA A 638 1.97 10.00 32.56
N LEU A 639 3.08 10.32 31.90
CA LEU A 639 3.13 11.31 30.83
C LEU A 639 2.26 10.89 29.63
N GLY A 640 2.37 9.64 29.18
CA GLY A 640 1.60 9.09 28.07
C GLY A 640 0.09 9.01 28.33
N ALA A 641 -0.32 8.86 29.59
CA ALA A 641 -1.73 8.95 29.98
C ALA A 641 -2.30 10.37 29.94
N GLN A 642 -1.44 11.40 30.07
CA GLN A 642 -1.85 12.80 30.04
C GLN A 642 -1.88 13.36 28.61
N ARG A 643 -0.88 13.03 27.79
CA ARG A 643 -0.76 13.51 26.41
C ARG A 643 0.17 12.63 25.59
N LYS A 644 0.00 12.69 24.27
CA LYS A 644 0.87 12.05 23.29
C LYS A 644 2.19 12.81 23.13
N LEU A 645 3.31 12.10 23.19
CA LEU A 645 4.66 12.67 23.09
C LEU A 645 5.47 11.93 22.03
N LEU A 646 6.13 12.70 21.15
CA LEU A 646 7.06 12.17 20.16
C LEU A 646 8.49 12.56 20.53
N PHE A 647 9.25 11.61 21.06
CA PHE A 647 10.64 11.84 21.42
C PHE A 647 11.53 11.80 20.19
N VAL A 648 12.42 12.78 20.05
CA VAL A 648 13.36 12.83 18.91
C VAL A 648 14.80 12.90 19.40
N PHE A 649 15.67 12.12 18.76
CA PHE A 649 17.10 12.04 19.07
C PHE A 649 17.92 12.38 17.83
N ASP A 650 18.82 13.34 17.95
CA ASP A 650 19.90 13.60 16.99
C ASP A 650 21.18 14.04 17.73
N GLY A 651 22.32 14.09 17.04
CA GLY A 651 23.60 14.47 17.63
C GLY A 651 24.20 13.41 18.56
N LEU A 652 23.93 12.13 18.33
CA LEU A 652 24.48 11.00 19.10
C LEU A 652 26.02 10.96 19.05
N GLU A 653 26.62 11.48 17.98
CA GLU A 653 28.06 11.65 17.84
C GLU A 653 28.68 12.57 18.90
N ASP A 654 27.95 13.58 19.38
CA ASP A 654 28.46 14.52 20.40
C ASP A 654 28.57 13.82 21.77
N PHE A 655 27.67 12.88 22.03
CA PHE A 655 27.68 12.06 23.23
C PHE A 655 28.77 10.97 23.15
N LEU A 656 28.91 10.31 22.01
CA LEU A 656 29.84 9.20 21.86
C LEU A 656 31.30 9.66 21.71
N GLN A 657 31.54 10.76 20.99
CA GLN A 657 32.85 11.33 20.62
C GLN A 657 33.77 10.35 19.86
N GLU A 658 34.26 9.32 20.56
CA GLU A 658 35.10 8.22 20.06
C GLU A 658 34.34 6.89 20.13
N LEU A 659 34.43 6.09 19.06
CA LEU A 659 33.75 4.79 18.91
C LEU A 659 34.47 3.66 19.63
N GLU A 660 34.72 3.85 20.92
CA GLU A 660 35.45 2.93 21.78
C GLU A 660 34.70 2.68 23.09
N GLY A 661 34.85 1.47 23.62
CA GLY A 661 34.27 1.06 24.90
C GLY A 661 32.95 0.31 24.76
N GLU A 662 32.86 -0.83 25.47
CA GLU A 662 31.70 -1.72 25.42
C GLU A 662 30.44 -1.07 26.02
N ALA A 663 30.60 -0.26 27.08
CA ALA A 663 29.48 0.46 27.71
C ALA A 663 28.77 1.40 26.73
N LYS A 664 29.51 2.22 25.97
CA LYS A 664 28.94 3.10 24.93
C LYS A 664 28.26 2.30 23.82
N ARG A 665 28.80 1.14 23.47
CA ARG A 665 28.23 0.24 22.45
C ARG A 665 26.89 -0.32 22.91
N VAL A 666 26.81 -0.81 24.15
CA VAL A 666 25.57 -1.31 24.77
C VAL A 666 24.56 -0.17 24.90
N ALA A 667 24.98 1.03 25.33
CA ALA A 667 24.14 2.21 25.40
C ALA A 667 23.45 2.51 24.06
N LEU A 668 24.24 2.63 22.99
CA LEU A 668 23.70 2.93 21.66
C LEU A 668 22.81 1.81 21.14
N ARG A 669 23.22 0.54 21.27
CA ARG A 669 22.39 -0.60 20.87
C ARG A 669 21.02 -0.55 21.57
N THR A 670 21.02 -0.30 22.88
CA THR A 670 19.82 -0.22 23.72
C THR A 670 18.85 0.87 23.24
N LEU A 671 19.36 2.01 22.82
CA LEU A 671 18.55 3.07 22.22
C LEU A 671 17.94 2.67 20.88
N LEU A 672 18.67 1.91 20.05
CA LEU A 672 18.25 1.57 18.69
C LEU A 672 17.32 0.34 18.63
N VAL A 673 17.38 -0.57 19.59
CA VAL A 673 16.66 -1.85 19.56
C VAL A 673 15.69 -1.96 20.74
N GLU A 674 16.21 -1.98 21.97
CA GLU A 674 15.44 -2.27 23.17
C GLU A 674 14.45 -1.15 23.54
N VAL A 675 14.80 0.14 23.37
CA VAL A 675 13.87 1.27 23.60
C VAL A 675 12.68 1.24 22.63
N PRO A 676 12.88 1.13 21.29
CA PRO A 676 11.77 0.94 20.36
C PRO A 676 10.89 -0.28 20.67
N ASP A 677 11.49 -1.41 21.08
CA ASP A 677 10.71 -2.60 21.42
C ASP A 677 9.89 -2.43 22.70
N TRP A 678 10.41 -1.73 23.71
CA TRP A 678 9.65 -1.34 24.90
C TRP A 678 8.46 -0.44 24.54
N LEU A 679 8.67 0.60 23.72
CA LEU A 679 7.60 1.50 23.28
C LEU A 679 6.51 0.78 22.48
N ARG A 680 6.88 -0.17 21.62
CA ARG A 680 5.90 -0.98 20.85
C ARG A 680 5.06 -1.90 21.72
N SER A 681 5.53 -2.24 22.92
CA SER A 681 4.77 -3.06 23.89
C SER A 681 3.64 -2.29 24.57
N LEU A 682 3.67 -0.95 24.52
CA LEU A 682 2.67 -0.10 25.16
C LEU A 682 1.34 -0.13 24.40
N ARG A 683 0.26 -0.45 25.11
CA ARG A 683 -1.10 -0.41 24.56
C ARG A 683 -1.48 1.02 24.20
N GLY A 684 -2.09 1.19 23.02
CA GLY A 684 -2.51 2.51 22.51
C GLY A 684 -1.36 3.41 22.03
N ARG A 685 -0.09 2.98 22.18
CA ARG A 685 1.12 3.69 21.74
C ARG A 685 1.09 5.22 21.95
N PRO A 686 0.88 5.69 23.20
CA PRO A 686 0.82 7.13 23.48
C PRO A 686 2.19 7.84 23.36
N LEU A 687 3.29 7.08 23.26
CA LEU A 687 4.65 7.58 23.18
C LEU A 687 5.30 7.08 21.88
N GLY A 688 5.88 8.01 21.13
CA GLY A 688 6.68 7.73 19.93
C GLY A 688 8.16 8.05 20.13
N VAL A 689 9.01 7.48 19.28
CA VAL A 689 10.41 7.85 19.16
C VAL A 689 10.87 7.88 17.71
N VAL A 690 11.62 8.92 17.32
CA VAL A 690 12.42 8.94 16.09
C VAL A 690 13.88 9.13 16.45
N VAL A 691 14.69 8.11 16.18
CA VAL A 691 16.14 8.16 16.43
C VAL A 691 16.88 8.38 15.11
N PHE A 692 17.47 9.55 14.93
CA PHE A 692 18.37 9.81 13.80
C PHE A 692 19.76 9.28 14.13
N VAL A 693 20.24 8.31 13.33
CA VAL A 693 21.54 7.67 13.59
C VAL A 693 22.35 7.56 12.30
N ARG A 694 23.67 7.74 12.41
CA ARG A 694 24.57 7.48 11.29
C ARG A 694 24.72 5.98 11.06
N ARG A 695 24.86 5.57 9.79
CA ARG A 695 25.00 4.16 9.41
C ARG A 695 26.21 3.49 10.06
N ASP A 696 27.33 4.20 10.19
CA ASP A 696 28.54 3.69 10.85
C ASP A 696 28.34 3.50 12.36
N LEU A 697 27.64 4.40 13.04
CA LEU A 697 27.26 4.25 14.46
C LEU A 697 26.37 3.02 14.68
N ALA A 698 25.37 2.82 13.81
CA ALA A 698 24.49 1.64 13.87
C ALA A 698 25.26 0.33 13.62
N THR A 699 26.17 0.34 12.63
CA THR A 699 27.04 -0.80 12.29
C THR A 699 27.98 -1.15 13.45
N TRP A 700 28.53 -0.14 14.13
CA TRP A 700 29.38 -0.32 15.30
C TRP A 700 28.61 -0.87 16.51
N ALA A 701 27.39 -0.38 16.76
CA ALA A 701 26.56 -0.81 17.89
C ALA A 701 26.04 -2.25 17.74
N ILE A 702 25.61 -2.63 16.53
CA ILE A 702 24.88 -3.87 16.24
C ILE A 702 25.79 -4.86 15.51
N ARG A 703 26.48 -5.72 16.28
CA ARG A 703 27.40 -6.75 15.74
C ARG A 703 26.70 -7.98 15.15
N GLN A 704 25.48 -8.27 15.60
CA GLN A 704 24.68 -9.42 15.16
C GLN A 704 23.34 -8.93 14.61
N ASN A 705 22.85 -9.54 13.53
CA ASN A 705 21.59 -9.22 12.87
C ASN A 705 21.50 -7.78 12.33
N LEU A 706 22.63 -7.14 11.98
CA LEU A 706 22.65 -5.80 11.38
C LEU A 706 21.78 -5.74 10.11
N GLY A 707 21.81 -6.76 9.26
CA GLY A 707 20.96 -6.84 8.06
C GLY A 707 19.48 -6.71 8.41
N GLN A 708 18.97 -7.57 9.30
CA GLN A 708 17.57 -7.51 9.75
C GLN A 708 17.20 -6.16 10.38
N PHE A 709 18.14 -5.54 11.11
CA PHE A 709 17.94 -4.20 11.68
C PHE A 709 17.83 -3.13 10.58
N LEU A 710 18.71 -3.15 9.58
CA LEU A 710 18.70 -2.19 8.48
C LEU A 710 17.47 -2.40 7.59
N ASP A 711 17.11 -3.64 7.28
CA ASP A 711 15.93 -3.99 6.48
C ASP A 711 14.64 -3.49 7.14
N ARG A 712 14.52 -3.61 8.47
CA ARG A 712 13.35 -3.13 9.24
C ARG A 712 13.06 -1.64 9.07
N TYR A 713 14.10 -0.83 8.83
CA TYR A 713 13.99 0.62 8.73
C TYR A 713 14.41 1.16 7.35
N GLU A 714 14.55 0.28 6.37
CA GLU A 714 15.05 0.64 5.03
C GLU A 714 14.15 1.69 4.35
N ALA A 715 12.82 1.55 4.49
CA ALA A 715 11.84 2.46 3.93
C ALA A 715 11.99 3.92 4.43
N TYR A 716 12.58 4.12 5.61
CA TYR A 716 12.81 5.43 6.22
C TYR A 716 14.27 5.88 6.12
N ALA A 717 15.15 5.06 5.54
CA ALA A 717 16.57 5.37 5.46
C ALA A 717 16.79 6.58 4.54
N LEU A 718 17.54 7.57 5.03
CA LEU A 718 17.90 8.73 4.22
C LEU A 718 19.02 8.33 3.26
N ARG A 719 18.62 7.93 2.05
CA ARG A 719 19.48 7.63 0.92
C ARG A 719 19.27 8.69 -0.16
N TRP A 720 20.34 9.02 -0.85
CA TRP A 720 20.34 9.99 -1.92
C TRP A 720 20.93 9.32 -3.15
N ASP A 721 20.08 8.59 -3.85
CA ASP A 721 20.43 8.02 -5.13
C ASP A 721 20.42 9.09 -6.24
N ALA A 722 20.70 8.67 -7.47
CA ALA A 722 20.70 9.57 -8.62
C ALA A 722 19.33 10.23 -8.85
N GLN A 723 18.22 9.55 -8.58
CA GLN A 723 16.88 10.08 -8.81
C GLN A 723 16.52 11.14 -7.75
N GLU A 724 16.76 10.86 -6.48
CA GLU A 724 16.54 11.81 -5.39
C GLU A 724 17.44 13.06 -5.53
N ALA A 725 18.68 12.88 -5.98
CA ALA A 725 19.58 14.01 -6.26
C ALA A 725 19.03 14.93 -7.37
N LEU A 726 18.51 14.35 -8.46
CA LEU A 726 17.86 15.11 -9.52
C LEU A 726 16.56 15.78 -9.01
N ARG A 727 15.78 15.07 -8.20
CA ARG A 727 14.55 15.61 -7.61
C ARG A 727 14.81 16.81 -6.71
N LEU A 728 15.85 16.74 -5.87
CA LEU A 728 16.32 17.89 -5.08
C LEU A 728 16.75 19.03 -5.99
N ALA A 729 17.48 18.76 -7.07
CA ALA A 729 17.88 19.81 -7.99
C ALA A 729 16.68 20.51 -8.65
N LEU A 730 15.66 19.74 -9.03
CA LEU A 730 14.42 20.26 -9.59
C LEU A 730 13.63 21.06 -8.55
N TRP A 731 13.53 20.57 -7.32
CA TRP A 731 12.86 21.27 -6.23
C TRP A 731 13.54 22.60 -5.88
N VAL A 732 14.88 22.64 -5.82
CA VAL A 732 15.62 23.89 -5.62
C VAL A 732 15.33 24.86 -6.78
N SER A 733 15.30 24.36 -8.02
CA SER A 733 15.04 25.17 -9.21
C SER A 733 13.61 25.72 -9.27
N VAL A 734 12.61 24.91 -8.92
CA VAL A 734 11.19 25.33 -8.87
C VAL A 734 10.95 26.29 -7.71
N THR A 735 11.50 26.03 -6.51
CA THR A 735 11.33 26.93 -5.36
C THR A 735 12.09 28.24 -5.51
N ALA A 736 13.19 28.25 -6.27
CA ALA A 736 13.88 29.46 -6.70
C ALA A 736 13.10 30.24 -7.78
N ARG A 737 12.00 29.70 -8.30
CA ARG A 737 11.31 30.20 -9.50
C ARG A 737 12.25 30.30 -10.71
N ALA A 738 13.25 29.43 -10.79
CA ALA A 738 14.19 29.39 -11.90
C ALA A 738 13.64 28.60 -13.11
N VAL A 739 12.74 27.63 -12.85
CA VAL A 739 12.01 26.85 -13.85
C VAL A 739 10.52 26.77 -13.51
N ALA A 740 9.69 26.44 -14.50
CA ALA A 740 8.26 26.23 -14.31
C ALA A 740 7.98 25.06 -13.35
N LYS A 741 6.91 25.16 -12.55
CA LYS A 741 6.43 24.04 -11.75
C LYS A 741 5.82 23.00 -12.71
N PRO A 742 6.20 21.71 -12.62
CA PRO A 742 5.54 20.65 -13.40
C PRO A 742 4.05 20.52 -13.04
N ASP A 743 3.23 20.05 -13.98
CA ASP A 743 1.78 19.83 -13.79
C ASP A 743 1.49 18.78 -12.72
N ARG A 744 2.36 17.78 -12.60
CA ARG A 744 2.34 16.74 -11.56
C ARG A 744 3.23 17.13 -10.38
N GLU A 745 2.91 16.63 -9.20
CA GLU A 745 3.73 16.88 -8.01
C GLU A 745 5.13 16.25 -8.13
N LEU A 746 6.16 16.95 -7.66
CA LEU A 746 7.57 16.59 -7.87
C LEU A 746 7.94 15.18 -7.43
N MET A 747 7.23 14.63 -6.43
CA MET A 747 7.50 13.31 -5.86
C MET A 747 6.94 12.17 -6.73
N GLU A 748 5.88 12.45 -7.50
CA GLU A 748 5.21 11.49 -8.38
C GLU A 748 5.88 11.41 -9.77
N LEU A 749 6.82 12.32 -10.04
CA LEU A 749 7.56 12.34 -11.29
C LEU A 749 8.51 11.14 -11.37
N SER A 750 8.45 10.44 -12.51
CA SER A 750 9.41 9.41 -12.86
C SER A 750 10.80 10.01 -13.08
N TYR A 751 11.85 9.18 -13.11
CA TYR A 751 13.21 9.64 -13.46
C TYR A 751 13.24 10.40 -14.80
N GLU A 752 12.48 9.94 -15.80
CA GLU A 752 12.41 10.56 -17.12
C GLU A 752 11.70 11.93 -17.07
N ASP A 753 10.61 12.04 -16.31
CA ASP A 753 9.89 13.30 -16.14
C ASP A 753 10.73 14.35 -15.39
N ILE A 754 11.46 13.93 -14.34
CA ILE A 754 12.39 14.81 -13.61
C ILE A 754 13.50 15.30 -14.54
N ALA A 755 14.10 14.39 -15.32
CA ALA A 755 15.14 14.72 -16.28
C ALA A 755 14.63 15.71 -17.35
N GLN A 756 13.41 15.51 -17.86
CA GLN A 756 12.76 16.40 -18.81
C GLN A 756 12.58 17.81 -18.22
N ALA A 757 12.06 17.90 -16.98
CA ALA A 757 11.83 19.17 -16.28
C ALA A 757 13.14 19.92 -15.92
N LEU A 758 14.27 19.22 -15.82
CA LEU A 758 15.59 19.81 -15.56
C LEU A 758 16.34 20.28 -16.81
N ARG A 759 15.85 19.97 -18.03
CA ARG A 759 16.49 20.42 -19.28
C ARG A 759 16.69 21.94 -19.36
N PRO A 760 15.74 22.81 -18.94
CA PRO A 760 15.96 24.26 -18.91
C PRO A 760 17.08 24.68 -17.95
N VAL A 761 17.44 23.85 -16.97
CA VAL A 761 18.50 24.15 -16.01
C VAL A 761 19.88 23.95 -16.64
N TRP A 762 20.17 22.80 -17.24
CA TRP A 762 21.54 22.44 -17.69
C TRP A 762 21.62 21.81 -19.09
N GLY A 763 20.52 21.80 -19.85
CA GLY A 763 20.43 21.20 -21.20
C GLY A 763 20.35 19.67 -21.20
N ALA A 764 20.02 19.06 -22.34
CA ALA A 764 19.95 17.60 -22.47
C ALA A 764 21.35 16.95 -22.40
N LYS A 765 22.38 17.65 -22.88
CA LYS A 765 23.79 17.22 -22.82
C LYS A 765 24.67 18.35 -22.30
N LEU A 766 25.87 18.00 -21.82
CA LEU A 766 26.90 18.98 -21.46
C LEU A 766 27.35 19.85 -22.64
N GLY A 767 27.12 19.43 -23.89
CA GLY A 767 27.33 20.27 -25.07
C GLY A 767 26.02 20.75 -25.68
N SER A 768 26.03 21.02 -26.98
CA SER A 768 24.79 21.13 -27.76
C SER A 768 24.09 19.77 -27.86
N ASP A 769 22.80 19.75 -28.21
CA ASP A 769 22.03 18.51 -28.35
C ASP A 769 22.64 17.54 -29.40
N SER A 770 23.33 18.09 -30.40
CA SER A 770 24.08 17.35 -31.42
C SER A 770 25.47 16.86 -30.98
N SER A 771 25.94 17.21 -29.78
CA SER A 771 27.27 16.84 -29.30
C SER A 771 27.36 15.36 -28.91
N HIS A 772 28.58 14.81 -28.97
CA HIS A 772 28.94 13.49 -28.42
C HIS A 772 29.26 13.54 -26.91
N GLU A 773 28.90 14.64 -26.23
CA GLU A 773 29.09 14.76 -24.80
C GLU A 773 28.04 13.96 -24.01
N ALA A 774 28.31 13.73 -22.73
CA ALA A 774 27.42 12.99 -21.85
C ALA A 774 26.10 13.75 -21.63
N TRP A 775 25.03 12.98 -21.43
CA TRP A 775 23.73 13.47 -21.03
C TRP A 775 23.80 14.11 -19.64
N SER A 776 23.28 15.33 -19.48
CA SER A 776 23.45 16.12 -18.27
C SER A 776 22.78 15.45 -17.06
N GLU A 777 21.60 14.84 -17.24
CA GLU A 777 20.86 14.13 -16.19
C GLU A 777 21.58 12.86 -15.68
N ARG A 778 22.50 12.31 -16.48
CA ARG A 778 23.34 11.18 -16.07
C ARG A 778 24.69 11.65 -15.51
N TRP A 779 25.24 12.71 -16.08
CA TRP A 779 26.54 13.24 -15.68
C TRP A 779 26.50 13.88 -14.30
N VAL A 780 25.53 14.75 -14.02
CA VAL A 780 25.47 15.49 -12.74
C VAL A 780 25.44 14.55 -11.52
N PRO A 781 24.51 13.58 -11.40
CA PRO A 781 24.52 12.67 -10.26
C PRO A 781 25.76 11.78 -10.23
N ALA A 782 26.27 11.32 -11.38
CA ALA A 782 27.47 10.49 -11.42
C ALA A 782 28.75 11.24 -11.03
N ALA A 783 28.85 12.54 -11.32
CA ALA A 783 29.98 13.38 -10.96
C ALA A 783 30.01 13.69 -9.46
N LEU A 784 28.83 13.81 -8.85
CA LEU A 784 28.67 14.10 -7.41
C LEU A 784 28.64 12.83 -6.53
N ALA A 785 28.38 11.67 -7.12
CA ALA A 785 28.32 10.39 -6.43
C ALA A 785 29.70 9.88 -5.98
N ASP A 786 29.69 9.14 -4.87
CA ASP A 786 30.79 8.26 -4.49
C ASP A 786 30.64 6.86 -5.12
N PHE A 787 31.56 5.93 -4.85
CA PHE A 787 31.47 4.56 -5.39
C PHE A 787 30.46 3.64 -4.67
N ASN A 788 29.73 4.16 -3.68
CA ASN A 788 28.57 3.48 -3.08
C ASN A 788 27.25 3.97 -3.70
N ASP A 789 27.31 4.65 -4.85
CA ASP A 789 26.19 5.28 -5.57
C ASP A 789 25.42 6.29 -4.69
N GLN A 790 26.08 6.88 -3.68
CA GLN A 790 25.47 7.90 -2.82
C GLN A 790 25.88 9.30 -3.26
N VAL A 791 24.90 10.18 -3.44
CA VAL A 791 25.10 11.62 -3.69
C VAL A 791 24.76 12.38 -2.41
N GLN A 792 25.59 13.31 -1.92
CA GLN A 792 25.18 14.07 -0.71
C GLN A 792 24.28 15.25 -1.11
N ALA A 793 23.17 15.45 -0.41
CA ALA A 793 22.26 16.60 -0.65
C ALA A 793 23.00 17.95 -0.64
N ARG A 794 23.92 18.11 0.31
CA ARG A 794 24.76 19.31 0.44
C ARG A 794 25.63 19.55 -0.81
N ASP A 795 26.11 18.49 -1.46
CA ASP A 795 26.94 18.58 -2.67
C ASP A 795 26.10 19.03 -3.87
N VAL A 796 24.85 18.55 -3.98
CA VAL A 796 23.89 18.98 -5.02
C VAL A 796 23.57 20.47 -4.89
N VAL A 797 23.20 20.91 -3.69
CA VAL A 797 22.88 22.32 -3.43
C VAL A 797 24.11 23.21 -3.64
N ARG A 798 25.28 22.79 -3.17
CA ARG A 798 26.55 23.50 -3.38
C ARG A 798 26.88 23.60 -4.87
N PHE A 799 26.70 22.51 -5.61
CA PHE A 799 26.91 22.48 -7.05
C PHE A 799 26.02 23.49 -7.77
N LEU A 800 24.71 23.50 -7.48
CA LEU A 800 23.77 24.48 -8.06
C LEU A 800 24.15 25.92 -7.74
N ARG A 801 24.52 26.21 -6.48
CA ARG A 801 24.98 27.54 -6.06
C ARG A 801 26.18 28.00 -6.87
N GLN A 802 27.22 27.16 -6.95
CA GLN A 802 28.48 27.51 -7.61
C GLN A 802 28.29 27.61 -9.13
N ALA A 803 27.59 26.64 -9.73
CA ALA A 803 27.32 26.65 -11.16
C ALA A 803 26.48 27.86 -11.58
N ALA A 804 25.45 28.22 -10.81
CA ALA A 804 24.64 29.41 -11.09
C ALA A 804 25.46 30.70 -10.95
N GLY A 805 26.34 30.79 -9.95
CA GLY A 805 27.23 31.94 -9.77
C GLY A 805 28.28 32.09 -10.86
N LEU A 806 28.86 30.99 -11.34
CA LEU A 806 29.82 30.98 -12.44
C LEU A 806 29.18 31.19 -13.82
N SER A 807 27.88 30.90 -13.96
CA SER A 807 27.13 31.15 -15.19
C SER A 807 26.65 32.61 -15.32
N ALA A 808 26.86 33.44 -14.29
CA ALA A 808 26.42 34.84 -14.29
C ALA A 808 27.16 35.65 -15.37
N GLY A 809 26.39 36.43 -16.16
CA GLY A 809 26.96 37.27 -17.23
C GLY A 809 27.32 36.53 -18.54
N ASP A 810 26.99 35.24 -18.66
CA ASP A 810 27.17 34.49 -19.91
C ASP A 810 26.02 34.76 -20.91
N GLU A 811 26.34 34.88 -22.20
CA GLU A 811 25.39 35.19 -23.29
C GLU A 811 24.48 34.01 -23.68
N GLN A 812 24.79 32.80 -23.23
CA GLN A 812 24.02 31.60 -23.55
C GLN A 812 22.64 31.60 -22.86
N THR A 813 21.57 31.43 -23.64
CA THR A 813 20.16 31.57 -23.18
C THR A 813 19.32 30.29 -23.25
N ASP A 814 19.81 29.21 -23.85
CA ASP A 814 19.10 27.91 -23.96
C ASP A 814 19.00 27.17 -22.62
N ARG A 815 19.83 27.55 -21.63
CA ARG A 815 19.89 26.94 -20.30
C ARG A 815 20.35 27.93 -19.23
N LEU A 816 20.05 27.63 -17.97
CA LEU A 816 20.50 28.45 -16.83
C LEU A 816 21.98 28.24 -16.50
N LEU A 817 22.45 27.00 -16.48
CA LEU A 817 23.80 26.61 -16.08
C LEU A 817 24.63 26.28 -17.31
N VAL A 818 25.73 27.02 -17.51
CA VAL A 818 26.60 26.80 -18.68
C VAL A 818 27.60 25.65 -18.42
N PRO A 819 28.00 24.89 -19.44
CA PRO A 819 28.79 23.67 -19.24
C PRO A 819 30.18 23.88 -18.62
N ILE A 820 30.82 25.02 -18.88
CA ILE A 820 32.11 25.36 -18.27
C ILE A 820 31.91 25.63 -16.77
N ALA A 821 30.90 26.45 -16.43
CA ALA A 821 30.53 26.73 -15.05
C ALA A 821 30.18 25.46 -14.26
N MET A 822 29.50 24.48 -14.88
CA MET A 822 29.21 23.19 -14.24
C MET A 822 30.50 22.39 -13.92
N ARG A 823 31.48 22.36 -14.84
CA ARG A 823 32.75 21.65 -14.60
C ARG A 823 33.60 22.33 -13.53
N ASP A 824 33.64 23.66 -13.52
CA ASP A 824 34.38 24.43 -12.52
C ASP A 824 33.69 24.36 -11.13
N ALA A 825 32.36 24.33 -11.09
CA ALA A 825 31.59 24.09 -9.88
C ALA A 825 31.89 22.73 -9.25
N LEU A 826 32.05 21.67 -10.07
CA LEU A 826 32.42 20.34 -9.59
C LEU A 826 33.80 20.35 -8.91
N ALA A 827 34.78 21.06 -9.48
CA ALA A 827 36.11 21.18 -8.89
C ALA A 827 36.05 21.85 -7.51
N MET A 828 35.27 22.92 -7.38
CA MET A 828 35.04 23.58 -6.08
C MET A 828 34.31 22.69 -5.08
N CYS A 829 33.27 21.96 -5.52
CA CYS A 829 32.55 21.01 -4.66
C CYS A 829 33.47 19.92 -4.12
N SER A 830 34.37 19.41 -4.96
CA SER A 830 35.36 18.40 -4.59
C SER A 830 36.30 18.90 -3.49
N SER A 831 36.84 20.11 -3.63
CA SER A 831 37.77 20.70 -2.65
C SER A 831 37.12 20.90 -1.29
N GLU A 832 35.91 21.44 -1.25
CA GLU A 832 35.16 21.60 0.01
C GLU A 832 34.82 20.23 0.63
N LYS A 833 34.41 19.24 -0.15
CA LYS A 833 34.10 17.89 0.35
C LYS A 833 35.29 17.21 1.02
N VAL A 834 36.48 17.27 0.42
CA VAL A 834 37.69 16.70 1.04
C VAL A 834 38.06 17.42 2.34
N LYS A 835 37.91 18.75 2.37
CA LYS A 835 38.16 19.57 3.56
C LYS A 835 37.19 19.24 4.70
N GLU A 836 35.91 19.08 4.38
CA GLU A 836 34.86 18.66 5.32
C GLU A 836 35.15 17.27 5.88
N ILE A 837 35.43 16.29 5.02
CA ILE A 837 35.78 14.94 5.46
C ILE A 837 36.97 14.96 6.42
N GLY A 838 37.98 15.81 6.19
CA GLY A 838 39.11 15.95 7.10
C GLY A 838 38.77 16.57 8.45
N GLN A 839 37.74 17.41 8.54
CA GLN A 839 37.20 17.92 9.81
C GLN A 839 36.32 16.88 10.50
N GLU A 840 35.60 16.07 9.72
CA GLU A 840 34.61 15.12 10.19
C GLU A 840 35.21 13.77 10.64
N ASN A 841 36.28 13.33 9.98
CA ASN A 841 37.02 12.11 10.26
C ASN A 841 38.51 12.38 9.99
N LYS A 842 39.26 12.62 11.07
CA LYS A 842 40.68 12.98 11.00
C LYS A 842 41.53 11.91 10.30
N GLN A 843 41.27 10.63 10.58
CA GLN A 843 41.98 9.51 9.98
C GLN A 843 41.76 9.45 8.46
N LEU A 844 40.49 9.55 8.02
CA LEU A 844 40.15 9.55 6.60
C LEU A 844 40.71 10.79 5.87
N GLY A 845 40.68 11.96 6.51
CA GLY A 845 41.29 13.18 5.99
C GLY A 845 42.82 13.13 5.88
N GLU A 846 43.50 12.40 6.76
CA GLU A 846 44.93 12.15 6.66
C GLU A 846 45.26 11.20 5.51
N LEU A 847 44.45 10.15 5.30
CA LEU A 847 44.58 9.25 4.15
C LEU A 847 44.39 9.99 2.82
N LEU A 848 43.35 10.81 2.69
CA LEU A 848 43.10 11.60 1.47
C LEU A 848 44.23 12.60 1.18
N ARG A 849 44.72 13.34 2.19
CA ARG A 849 45.90 14.22 2.04
C ARG A 849 47.18 13.46 1.73
N GLY A 850 47.30 12.22 2.21
CA GLY A 850 48.39 11.31 1.84
C GLY A 850 48.38 11.01 0.35
N LEU A 851 47.20 10.69 -0.20
CA LEU A 851 47.01 10.40 -1.63
C LEU A 851 47.35 11.58 -2.54
N GLU A 852 46.98 12.81 -2.16
CA GLU A 852 47.23 14.04 -2.92
C GLU A 852 48.71 14.19 -3.34
N ARG A 853 49.66 13.74 -2.50
CA ARG A 853 51.10 13.85 -2.76
C ARG A 853 51.56 13.06 -3.99
N TYR A 854 50.85 12.00 -4.35
CA TYR A 854 51.21 11.11 -5.46
C TYR A 854 50.55 11.52 -6.78
N ALA A 855 49.55 12.42 -6.75
CA ALA A 855 48.79 12.84 -7.92
C ALA A 855 49.61 13.43 -9.09
N PRO A 856 50.75 14.13 -8.88
CA PRO A 856 51.58 14.60 -9.99
C PRO A 856 52.20 13.48 -10.81
N GLU A 857 52.55 12.35 -10.17
CA GLU A 857 53.35 11.27 -10.76
C GLU A 857 52.54 10.01 -11.08
N VAL A 858 51.43 9.79 -10.37
CA VAL A 858 50.59 8.59 -10.49
C VAL A 858 49.29 8.90 -11.24
N LEU A 859 48.94 8.05 -12.21
CA LEU A 859 47.69 8.14 -12.97
C LEU A 859 46.66 7.12 -12.49
N ILE A 860 45.38 7.46 -12.56
CA ILE A 860 44.27 6.53 -12.28
C ILE A 860 43.98 5.66 -13.51
N PRO A 861 43.71 4.34 -13.37
CA PRO A 861 43.73 3.55 -12.12
C PRO A 861 45.15 3.16 -11.67
N PHE A 862 45.36 3.11 -10.34
CA PHE A 862 46.68 2.86 -9.70
C PHE A 862 46.67 1.61 -8.81
N SER A 863 47.83 1.03 -8.52
CA SER A 863 47.99 -0.02 -7.50
C SER A 863 48.06 0.58 -6.10
N ALA A 864 47.76 -0.19 -5.04
CA ALA A 864 47.88 0.30 -3.67
C ALA A 864 49.34 0.67 -3.30
N GLU A 865 50.31 -0.03 -3.90
CA GLU A 865 51.74 0.20 -3.70
C GLU A 865 52.18 1.56 -4.32
N ASP A 866 51.59 1.95 -5.45
CA ASP A 866 51.91 3.20 -6.17
C ASP A 866 51.65 4.46 -5.32
N VAL A 867 50.73 4.37 -4.35
CA VAL A 867 50.28 5.48 -3.50
C VAL A 867 50.50 5.21 -2.01
N GLY A 868 51.23 4.14 -1.67
CA GLY A 868 51.57 3.79 -0.28
C GLY A 868 50.38 3.50 0.64
N LEU A 869 49.29 2.92 0.11
CA LEU A 869 48.12 2.54 0.90
C LEU A 869 48.29 1.13 1.50
N ASP A 870 48.07 1.01 2.81
CA ASP A 870 48.03 -0.26 3.52
C ASP A 870 46.61 -0.85 3.57
N ALA A 871 46.47 -2.12 4.01
CA ALA A 871 45.18 -2.80 4.03
C ALA A 871 44.11 -2.08 4.89
N PRO A 872 44.42 -1.55 6.09
CA PRO A 872 43.47 -0.73 6.86
C PRO A 872 43.06 0.56 6.13
N GLY A 873 44.00 1.26 5.50
CA GLY A 873 43.71 2.48 4.74
C GLY A 873 42.82 2.24 3.53
N ILE A 874 43.04 1.12 2.82
CA ILE A 874 42.17 0.69 1.71
C ILE A 874 40.75 0.43 2.21
N ALA A 875 40.61 -0.33 3.30
CA ALA A 875 39.30 -0.66 3.86
C ALA A 875 38.52 0.60 4.24
N ALA A 876 39.17 1.56 4.93
CA ALA A 876 38.55 2.83 5.32
C ALA A 876 38.12 3.68 4.11
N LEU A 877 38.94 3.76 3.05
CA LEU A 877 38.61 4.53 1.84
C LEU A 877 37.50 3.87 1.01
N VAL A 878 37.47 2.53 0.94
CA VAL A 878 36.40 1.77 0.27
C VAL A 878 35.09 1.92 1.03
N GLU A 879 35.10 1.79 2.36
CA GLU A 879 33.92 1.98 3.20
C GLU A 879 33.35 3.40 3.05
N ALA A 880 34.22 4.41 2.96
CA ALA A 880 33.84 5.80 2.71
C ALA A 880 33.38 6.09 1.27
N GLY A 881 33.40 5.11 0.36
CA GLY A 881 33.07 5.28 -1.06
C GLY A 881 34.10 6.09 -1.86
N ALA A 882 35.23 6.45 -1.24
CA ALA A 882 36.27 7.27 -1.84
C ALA A 882 37.21 6.47 -2.76
N LEU A 883 37.20 5.13 -2.69
CA LEU A 883 38.06 4.25 -3.46
C LEU A 883 37.29 2.99 -3.89
N ALA A 884 37.48 2.52 -5.11
CA ALA A 884 36.92 1.23 -5.57
C ALA A 884 37.95 0.43 -6.36
N ARG A 885 37.87 -0.90 -6.26
CA ARG A 885 38.75 -1.83 -6.97
C ARG A 885 38.12 -2.26 -8.29
N ASP A 886 38.85 -2.05 -9.38
CA ASP A 886 38.45 -2.45 -10.74
C ASP A 886 38.76 -3.94 -10.98
N SER A 887 38.22 -4.49 -12.06
CA SER A 887 38.34 -5.91 -12.45
C SER A 887 39.79 -6.38 -12.68
N ASP A 888 40.69 -5.45 -13.00
CA ASP A 888 42.13 -5.68 -13.18
C ASP A 888 42.92 -5.58 -11.86
N GLY A 889 42.24 -5.40 -10.73
CA GLY A 889 42.82 -5.36 -9.40
C GLY A 889 43.37 -4.00 -8.97
N ARG A 890 43.35 -2.98 -9.85
CA ARG A 890 43.77 -1.60 -9.56
C ARG A 890 42.63 -0.76 -8.98
N TYR A 891 42.96 0.36 -8.35
CA TYR A 891 42.01 1.23 -7.66
C TYR A 891 41.71 2.52 -8.44
N ARG A 892 40.48 3.03 -8.29
CA ARG A 892 40.01 4.31 -8.83
C ARG A 892 39.47 5.21 -7.72
N LEU A 893 39.42 6.51 -8.03
CA LEU A 893 38.76 7.54 -7.21
C LEU A 893 37.52 8.09 -7.96
N PRO A 894 36.39 8.36 -7.27
CA PRO A 894 35.24 9.02 -7.87
C PRO A 894 35.57 10.46 -8.25
N GLU A 895 34.82 11.06 -9.20
CA GLU A 895 35.09 12.44 -9.64
C GLU A 895 35.02 13.44 -8.48
N ILE A 896 34.07 13.26 -7.56
CA ILE A 896 33.90 14.15 -6.39
C ILE A 896 35.10 14.16 -5.43
N TYR A 897 36.00 13.17 -5.47
CA TYR A 897 37.27 13.18 -4.72
C TYR A 897 38.47 13.51 -5.60
N ARG A 898 38.46 13.01 -6.85
CA ARG A 898 39.57 13.09 -7.80
C ARG A 898 40.00 14.52 -8.10
N HIS A 899 39.04 15.44 -8.27
CA HIS A 899 39.33 16.82 -8.66
C HIS A 899 40.12 17.57 -7.57
N ALA A 900 39.74 17.42 -6.31
CA ALA A 900 40.46 18.00 -5.18
C ALA A 900 41.85 17.42 -5.00
N LEU A 901 41.99 16.11 -5.20
CA LEU A 901 43.27 15.40 -5.04
C LEU A 901 44.22 15.59 -6.23
N GLY A 902 43.77 16.17 -7.34
CA GLY A 902 44.61 16.49 -8.50
C GLY A 902 44.97 15.30 -9.41
N PHE A 903 44.37 14.13 -9.23
CA PHE A 903 44.72 12.94 -10.01
C PHE A 903 44.22 13.00 -11.47
N ARG A 904 45.13 12.65 -12.39
CA ARG A 904 44.85 12.53 -13.83
C ARG A 904 44.51 11.08 -14.20
N THR A 905 43.68 10.86 -15.22
CA THR A 905 43.22 9.54 -15.66
C THR A 905 43.95 9.03 -16.90
N GLN A 906 44.25 7.74 -16.99
CA GLN A 906 44.67 7.09 -18.24
C GLN A 906 43.46 6.87 -19.15
N GLY A 907 43.35 7.65 -20.22
CA GLY A 907 42.25 7.57 -21.20
C GLY A 907 40.99 8.37 -20.80
N ARG A 908 39.90 8.20 -21.59
CA ARG A 908 38.59 8.81 -21.25
C ARG A 908 38.11 8.25 -19.92
N ALA A 909 37.79 9.13 -18.97
CA ALA A 909 37.14 8.76 -17.72
C ALA A 909 35.86 7.98 -18.04
N ARG A 910 35.88 6.65 -17.85
CA ARG A 910 34.67 5.86 -17.86
C ARG A 910 33.95 6.15 -16.56
N VAL A 911 32.79 6.79 -16.65
CA VAL A 911 31.77 6.74 -15.61
C VAL A 911 31.35 5.27 -15.55
N VAL A 912 31.94 4.50 -14.64
CA VAL A 912 31.58 3.10 -14.45
C VAL A 912 30.29 3.09 -13.64
N ARG A 913 29.15 2.92 -14.30
CA ARG A 913 27.94 2.39 -13.65
C ARG A 913 28.03 0.86 -13.64
N ARG A 914 27.60 0.23 -12.54
CA ARG A 914 27.10 -1.14 -12.60
C ARG A 914 25.70 -1.15 -13.21
#